data_AF-A0A8I3SBB3-F1
#
_entry.id   AF-A0A8I3SBB3-F1
#
_cell.length_a   1.000
_cell.length_b   1.000
_cell.length_c   1.000
_cell.angle_alpha   90.00
_cell.angle_beta   90.00
_cell.angle_gamma   90.00
#
_symmetry.space_group_name_H-M   'P 1'
#
loop_
_entity.id
_entity.type
_entity.pdbx_description
1 polymer ?
#
loop_
_entity_poly.entity_id
_entity_poly.type
_entity_poly.pdbx_seq_one_letter_code
_entity_poly.pdbx_strand_id
1 'polypeptide(L)'
;MADLEAVLADVSYLMAMEKSKATPAARASKKIVLPEPRYRPPGPRRPPRSRPPRPPATPCVREGRRSASAAAPRPGLAVPVSEVGLRGLLGAPRRRAPQSARGRTRSAGAPEPRAAGMWLRVGWTSPVPVALSLLCLPCVGIRSVMQKYLQERNEITFDKIFNQKIGFLLFKDFCLNEINEAVPQVKFYEEIKEYEKLENEEDRLCRSRQIYDTYIMKELLSCSHPFSKQAVEHVQSHLSKKQVTSTLFQPYIEEICESLRGNIFQKFMESDKFTRFCQWKNVELNIHLTMNDFSVHRIIGRGGFGEVYGCRKADTGKMYAMKCLDKKRIKMKQGETLALNERIMLSLVSTGDCPFIVCMTYAFHTPDKLCFILDLMNGGDLHYHLSQHGVFSEKEMRFYATEIILGLEHMHNRFVVYRDLKPANILLDEHGHVRISDLGLACDFSKKKPHASVGTHGYMAPEVLQKGAAYDSSADWFSLGCMLFKLLRGHSPFRQHKTKDKHEIDRMTLTVNVELPEAFSPELRSLLEGLLQRDASKRLGCHGGGAQEVKEHIFFKGIDWQHVYLQKYPPPLIPPRGEVNAADAFDIGSFDEEDTKGIKLLDCDQDLYKNFPLVISERWQQEVAETVYEAVNADTDKIEARKRAKNKQLGHEEDYALGKDCIMHGYMLKLGNPFLTQWQRRYFYLFPNRLEWRGEGESRQNLLTMEQILSVEETQIKDKKCILLRIKGGKQFVLQCESDPELVQWKKELTETFTEAQRLLRRAPKFLNKSRSSVVELSKPPLCHRSSNGL
;
A
#
# COMPACT_ATOMS: atom_id res chain seq x y z
N MET A 1 -14.62 39.38 -11.51
CA MET A 1 -13.45 39.98 -12.21
C MET A 1 -12.19 39.53 -11.51
N ALA A 2 -11.98 39.92 -10.25
CA ALA A 2 -10.88 39.43 -9.42
C ALA A 2 -10.77 37.89 -9.39
N ASP A 3 -11.90 37.17 -9.35
CA ASP A 3 -11.96 35.70 -9.38
C ASP A 3 -11.43 35.12 -10.70
N LEU A 4 -11.63 35.84 -11.80
CA LEU A 4 -11.11 35.47 -13.12
C LEU A 4 -9.61 35.77 -13.21
N GLU A 5 -9.15 36.84 -12.59
CA GLU A 5 -7.72 37.17 -12.49
C GLU A 5 -6.97 36.17 -11.58
N ALA A 6 -7.59 35.71 -10.49
CA ALA A 6 -7.06 34.64 -9.65
C ALA A 6 -6.94 33.30 -10.42
N VAL A 7 -7.99 32.88 -11.12
CA VAL A 7 -7.96 31.67 -11.97
C VAL A 7 -6.95 31.79 -13.11
N LEU A 8 -6.81 32.98 -13.72
CA LEU A 8 -5.81 33.23 -14.76
C LEU A 8 -4.38 33.29 -14.20
N ALA A 9 -4.19 33.73 -12.95
CA ALA A 9 -2.90 33.67 -12.26
C ALA A 9 -2.50 32.21 -11.95
N ASP A 10 -3.42 31.39 -11.44
CA ASP A 10 -3.18 29.96 -11.20
C ASP A 10 -2.89 29.20 -12.50
N VAL A 11 -3.66 29.44 -13.57
CA VAL A 11 -3.40 28.85 -14.90
C VAL A 11 -2.04 29.33 -15.43
N SER A 12 -1.66 30.59 -15.21
CA SER A 12 -0.34 31.11 -15.61
C SER A 12 0.81 30.50 -14.80
N TYR A 13 0.60 30.26 -13.50
CA TYR A 13 1.55 29.60 -12.61
C TYR A 13 1.73 28.12 -12.95
N LEU A 14 0.64 27.40 -13.25
CA LEU A 14 0.65 26.03 -13.79
C LEU A 14 1.36 25.97 -15.15
N MET A 15 1.08 26.90 -16.07
CA MET A 15 1.76 27.01 -17.36
C MET A 15 3.27 27.33 -17.21
N ALA A 16 3.66 28.11 -16.20
CA ALA A 16 5.07 28.35 -15.87
C ALA A 16 5.75 27.09 -15.28
N MET A 17 5.03 26.36 -14.42
CA MET A 17 5.45 25.06 -13.87
C MET A 17 5.56 23.96 -14.93
N GLU A 18 4.77 23.98 -16.01
CA GLU A 18 4.95 23.08 -17.15
C GLU A 18 6.11 23.53 -18.07
N LYS A 19 6.24 24.84 -18.33
CA LYS A 19 7.35 25.37 -19.15
C LYS A 19 8.72 25.16 -18.51
N SER A 20 8.84 25.16 -17.18
CA SER A 20 10.10 24.79 -16.50
C SER A 20 10.42 23.29 -16.66
N LYS A 21 9.40 22.42 -16.53
CA LYS A 21 9.49 20.96 -16.77
C LYS A 21 9.76 20.58 -18.23
N ALA A 22 9.49 21.49 -19.18
CA ALA A 22 9.77 21.29 -20.60
C ALA A 22 11.26 21.42 -20.97
N THR A 23 12.13 21.83 -20.03
CA THR A 23 13.59 21.85 -20.26
C THR A 23 14.18 20.43 -20.33
N PRO A 24 15.08 20.10 -21.30
CA PRO A 24 15.63 18.74 -21.43
C PRO A 24 16.35 18.20 -20.20
N ALA A 25 16.84 19.08 -19.31
CA ALA A 25 17.52 18.70 -18.07
C ALA A 25 16.57 18.02 -17.05
N ALA A 26 15.29 18.42 -16.99
CA ALA A 26 14.34 17.92 -15.99
C ALA A 26 13.90 16.46 -16.22
N ARG A 27 14.02 15.94 -17.45
CA ARG A 27 13.62 14.56 -17.80
C ARG A 27 14.66 13.48 -17.45
N ALA A 28 15.84 13.84 -16.93
CA ALA A 28 16.91 12.89 -16.64
C ALA A 28 16.74 12.14 -15.30
N SER A 29 16.09 12.77 -14.30
CA SER A 29 16.31 12.44 -12.88
C SER A 29 15.39 11.37 -12.27
N LYS A 30 14.49 10.76 -13.03
CA LYS A 30 13.61 9.66 -12.56
C LYS A 30 13.91 8.28 -13.17
N LYS A 31 15.10 8.10 -13.76
CA LYS A 31 15.62 6.77 -14.14
C LYS A 31 16.72 6.33 -13.18
N ILE A 32 16.50 5.23 -12.45
CA ILE A 32 17.61 4.41 -11.95
C ILE A 32 18.02 3.43 -13.07
N VAL A 33 18.75 3.97 -14.04
CA VAL A 33 19.49 3.20 -15.05
C VAL A 33 20.86 3.85 -15.19
N LEU A 34 21.92 3.12 -14.83
CA LEU A 34 23.30 3.60 -15.01
C LEU A 34 23.63 3.72 -16.52
N PRO A 35 24.47 4.69 -16.92
CA PRO A 35 24.68 4.98 -18.34
C PRO A 35 25.44 3.85 -19.06
N GLU A 36 24.93 3.44 -20.22
CA GLU A 36 25.69 2.61 -21.16
C GLU A 36 26.88 3.38 -21.74
N PRO A 37 28.10 2.80 -21.77
CA PRO A 37 29.22 3.38 -22.48
C PRO A 37 29.03 3.21 -24.00
N ARG A 38 28.72 4.30 -24.71
CA ARG A 38 28.65 4.30 -26.19
C ARG A 38 30.00 3.97 -26.83
N TYR A 39 30.20 2.71 -27.18
CA TYR A 39 31.40 2.26 -27.88
C TYR A 39 31.35 2.66 -29.37
N ARG A 40 32.09 3.70 -29.77
CA ARG A 40 32.40 3.94 -31.19
C ARG A 40 33.61 3.06 -31.58
N PRO A 41 33.59 2.36 -32.73
CA PRO A 41 34.78 1.66 -33.22
C PRO A 41 35.89 2.66 -33.59
N PRO A 42 37.18 2.28 -33.42
CA PRO A 42 38.30 3.18 -33.67
C PRO A 42 38.59 3.36 -35.16
N GLY A 43 38.60 4.61 -35.63
CA GLY A 43 39.16 4.98 -36.93
C GLY A 43 40.71 4.97 -36.92
N PRO A 44 41.37 4.88 -38.10
CA PRO A 44 42.82 4.75 -38.19
C PRO A 44 43.57 6.03 -37.80
N ARG A 45 44.78 5.86 -37.23
CA ARG A 45 45.66 6.96 -36.77
C ARG A 45 46.40 7.65 -37.92
N ARG A 46 46.56 8.97 -37.85
CA ARG A 46 47.62 9.76 -38.53
C ARG A 46 48.18 10.87 -37.60
N PRO A 47 49.39 11.42 -37.87
CA PRO A 47 50.28 12.00 -36.84
C PRO A 47 50.06 13.51 -36.51
N PRO A 48 50.70 14.07 -35.45
CA PRO A 48 50.32 15.35 -34.84
C PRO A 48 51.07 16.59 -35.37
N ARG A 49 50.51 17.79 -35.11
CA ARG A 49 51.17 19.12 -35.18
C ARG A 49 50.70 20.06 -34.04
N SER A 50 51.29 21.25 -33.94
CA SER A 50 51.52 22.01 -32.69
C SER A 50 50.58 23.21 -32.39
N ARG A 51 50.61 23.66 -31.12
CA ARG A 51 50.19 25.00 -30.58
C ARG A 51 51.31 26.05 -30.82
N PRO A 52 51.16 27.39 -30.60
CA PRO A 52 50.39 28.13 -29.56
C PRO A 52 49.75 29.48 -30.10
N PRO A 53 49.59 30.62 -29.37
CA PRO A 53 49.34 30.97 -27.94
C PRO A 53 48.08 31.86 -27.69
N ARG A 54 47.95 32.46 -26.48
CA ARG A 54 47.06 33.60 -26.03
C ARG A 54 47.94 34.89 -25.83
N PRO A 55 47.55 36.06 -25.22
CA PRO A 55 46.32 36.58 -24.55
C PRO A 55 45.89 37.98 -25.15
N PRO A 56 45.44 39.09 -24.47
CA PRO A 56 44.91 39.36 -23.11
C PRO A 56 43.69 40.36 -22.97
N ALA A 57 43.25 40.56 -21.71
CA ALA A 57 42.81 41.83 -21.05
C ALA A 57 41.39 42.47 -21.19
N THR A 58 41.04 43.18 -20.11
CA THR A 58 39.80 43.84 -19.61
C THR A 58 39.93 45.40 -19.65
N PRO A 59 38.88 46.26 -19.46
CA PRO A 59 38.18 46.50 -18.17
C PRO A 59 36.69 46.95 -18.23
N CYS A 60 36.20 47.51 -17.10
CA CYS A 60 34.81 47.60 -16.64
C CYS A 60 34.11 48.96 -16.85
N VAL A 61 32.96 49.12 -16.15
CA VAL A 61 32.14 50.33 -15.87
C VAL A 61 30.95 50.55 -16.84
N ARG A 62 29.77 51.09 -16.46
CA ARG A 62 28.81 50.97 -15.32
C ARG A 62 27.71 52.02 -15.64
N GLU A 63 26.46 51.80 -15.22
CA GLU A 63 25.31 52.74 -15.38
C GLU A 63 24.82 52.91 -16.85
N GLY A 64 23.55 53.26 -17.13
CA GLY A 64 22.38 53.27 -16.23
C GLY A 64 21.10 53.90 -16.83
N ARG A 65 19.93 53.48 -16.31
CA ARG A 65 18.60 54.14 -16.32
C ARG A 65 17.73 54.22 -17.61
N ARG A 66 16.42 54.08 -17.36
CA ARG A 66 15.22 54.70 -18.00
C ARG A 66 14.68 54.18 -19.35
N SER A 67 13.64 53.36 -19.22
CA SER A 67 12.27 53.56 -19.75
C SER A 67 11.93 54.83 -20.56
N ALA A 68 11.17 54.71 -21.67
CA ALA A 68 9.71 54.94 -21.67
C ALA A 68 9.02 54.78 -23.06
N SER A 69 7.77 54.28 -23.03
CA SER A 69 6.62 54.45 -23.94
C SER A 69 6.72 54.92 -25.42
N ALA A 70 6.13 54.09 -26.29
CA ALA A 70 5.06 54.41 -27.26
C ALA A 70 5.29 55.30 -28.51
N ALA A 71 4.90 54.75 -29.67
CA ALA A 71 4.42 55.49 -30.83
C ALA A 71 3.41 54.65 -31.64
N ALA A 72 2.39 55.31 -32.20
CA ALA A 72 1.36 54.80 -33.12
C ALA A 72 0.73 56.01 -33.85
N PRO A 73 -0.24 55.88 -34.77
CA PRO A 73 -0.57 54.81 -35.71
C PRO A 73 -0.55 55.33 -37.19
N ARG A 74 -1.01 54.54 -38.17
CA ARG A 74 -1.93 54.99 -39.26
C ARG A 74 -2.51 53.82 -40.09
N PRO A 75 -3.64 53.99 -40.81
CA PRO A 75 -4.42 52.85 -41.35
C PRO A 75 -4.73 52.88 -42.86
N GLY A 76 -5.33 51.79 -43.36
CA GLY A 76 -6.44 51.85 -44.33
C GLY A 76 -6.23 51.24 -45.73
N LEU A 77 -7.10 50.28 -46.11
CA LEU A 77 -8.09 50.41 -47.21
C LEU A 77 -8.91 49.11 -47.44
N ALA A 78 -10.02 49.19 -48.18
CA ALA A 78 -10.96 48.09 -48.52
C ALA A 78 -10.65 47.47 -49.90
N VAL A 79 -11.34 46.44 -50.46
CA VAL A 79 -12.77 46.35 -50.90
C VAL A 79 -13.16 44.85 -51.15
N PRO A 80 -14.45 44.42 -51.10
CA PRO A 80 -14.87 43.00 -51.13
C PRO A 80 -15.73 42.54 -52.35
N VAL A 81 -16.11 41.24 -52.36
CA VAL A 81 -17.10 40.55 -53.24
C VAL A 81 -17.73 39.41 -52.36
N SER A 82 -19.04 39.29 -52.07
CA SER A 82 -20.21 38.82 -52.87
C SER A 82 -20.14 37.32 -53.27
N GLU A 83 -21.17 36.44 -53.25
CA GLU A 83 -22.64 36.47 -53.05
C GLU A 83 -23.11 35.17 -52.30
N VAL A 84 -24.09 35.17 -51.38
CA VAL A 84 -25.57 34.94 -51.53
C VAL A 84 -26.06 33.52 -51.91
N GLY A 85 -26.95 32.95 -51.09
CA GLY A 85 -27.77 31.74 -51.34
C GLY A 85 -28.82 31.54 -50.22
N LEU A 86 -30.06 31.11 -50.52
CA LEU A 86 -31.22 31.35 -49.63
C LEU A 86 -32.35 30.30 -49.73
N ARG A 87 -33.22 30.23 -48.69
CA ARG A 87 -34.48 29.42 -48.51
C ARG A 87 -34.28 27.96 -48.02
N GLY A 88 -35.21 27.35 -47.27
CA GLY A 88 -36.36 27.93 -46.55
C GLY A 88 -37.46 26.94 -46.07
N LEU A 89 -38.03 27.25 -44.90
CA LEU A 89 -39.45 27.10 -44.47
C LEU A 89 -40.17 25.72 -44.31
N LEU A 90 -40.76 25.56 -43.10
CA LEU A 90 -42.09 24.99 -42.75
C LEU A 90 -42.41 23.48 -42.95
N GLY A 91 -43.20 22.92 -42.01
CA GLY A 91 -44.05 21.74 -42.27
C GLY A 91 -44.19 20.70 -41.15
N ALA A 92 -45.36 20.65 -40.51
CA ALA A 92 -45.87 19.52 -39.69
C ALA A 92 -47.42 19.49 -39.84
N PRO A 93 -48.20 18.51 -39.31
CA PRO A 93 -47.87 17.28 -38.56
C PRO A 93 -48.70 16.01 -38.98
N ARG A 94 -48.65 14.96 -38.12
CA ARG A 94 -49.69 13.91 -37.84
C ARG A 94 -49.87 12.64 -38.71
N ARG A 95 -49.81 11.49 -38.00
CA ARG A 95 -50.65 10.27 -38.04
C ARG A 95 -50.69 9.39 -39.32
N ARG A 96 -50.13 8.18 -39.23
CA ARG A 96 -50.86 6.90 -38.98
C ARG A 96 -49.86 5.73 -38.77
N ALA A 97 -50.30 4.66 -38.10
CA ALA A 97 -49.64 3.34 -38.08
C ALA A 97 -50.48 2.37 -38.96
N PRO A 98 -49.94 1.21 -39.42
CA PRO A 98 -49.86 0.03 -38.53
C PRO A 98 -48.72 -1.00 -38.77
N GLN A 99 -48.49 -1.83 -37.73
CA GLN A 99 -48.09 -3.26 -37.72
C GLN A 99 -46.71 -3.79 -38.21
N SER A 100 -46.19 -4.73 -37.39
CA SER A 100 -45.13 -5.75 -37.63
C SER A 100 -43.69 -5.24 -37.85
N ALA A 101 -42.63 -5.77 -37.22
CA ALA A 101 -42.38 -7.17 -36.84
C ALA A 101 -41.31 -7.35 -35.72
N ARG A 102 -41.38 -8.49 -35.02
CA ARG A 102 -40.28 -9.23 -34.33
C ARG A 102 -39.24 -8.40 -33.56
N GLY A 103 -39.52 -8.11 -32.29
CA GLY A 103 -38.47 -7.74 -31.33
C GLY A 103 -37.54 -8.92 -31.02
N ARG A 104 -36.21 -8.72 -31.17
CA ARG A 104 -35.19 -9.53 -30.49
C ARG A 104 -34.76 -8.79 -29.24
N THR A 105 -35.00 -9.37 -28.07
CA THR A 105 -34.44 -8.88 -26.81
C THR A 105 -32.92 -9.06 -26.82
N ARG A 106 -32.18 -7.95 -26.83
CA ARG A 106 -30.77 -7.96 -26.38
C ARG A 106 -30.78 -8.02 -24.86
N SER A 107 -29.93 -8.87 -24.29
CA SER A 107 -29.65 -8.89 -22.85
C SER A 107 -29.12 -7.54 -22.39
N ALA A 108 -29.59 -7.07 -21.23
CA ALA A 108 -28.92 -6.00 -20.52
C ALA A 108 -27.57 -6.53 -20.00
N GLY A 109 -26.51 -5.72 -20.15
CA GLY A 109 -25.21 -6.03 -19.54
C GLY A 109 -25.25 -5.83 -18.03
N ALA A 110 -24.46 -6.62 -17.30
CA ALA A 110 -24.23 -6.41 -15.88
C ALA A 110 -23.54 -5.05 -15.62
N PRO A 111 -23.76 -4.40 -14.46
CA PRO A 111 -23.14 -3.12 -14.14
C PRO A 111 -21.63 -3.27 -13.83
N GLU A 112 -20.82 -2.39 -14.40
CA GLU A 112 -19.41 -2.24 -14.05
C GLU A 112 -19.22 -1.71 -12.61
N PRO A 113 -18.11 -2.05 -11.93
CA PRO A 113 -17.84 -1.59 -10.57
C PRO A 113 -17.67 -0.08 -10.48
N ARG A 114 -18.57 0.59 -9.73
CA ARG A 114 -18.61 2.05 -9.57
C ARG A 114 -17.53 2.59 -8.63
N ALA A 115 -16.27 2.59 -9.08
CA ALA A 115 -15.15 3.25 -8.40
C ALA A 115 -14.39 4.26 -9.30
N ALA A 116 -14.27 3.99 -10.59
CA ALA A 116 -13.51 4.84 -11.53
C ALA A 116 -14.27 6.10 -12.02
N GLY A 117 -15.58 6.17 -11.81
CA GLY A 117 -16.47 7.01 -12.62
C GLY A 117 -16.42 8.53 -12.43
N MET A 118 -15.90 9.06 -11.31
CA MET A 118 -16.05 10.48 -10.97
C MET A 118 -14.75 11.31 -10.93
N TRP A 119 -13.58 10.66 -11.02
CA TRP A 119 -12.25 11.30 -11.02
C TRP A 119 -11.88 11.99 -12.35
N LEU A 120 -12.78 12.02 -13.32
CA LEU A 120 -12.56 12.49 -14.70
C LEU A 120 -12.76 14.01 -14.92
N ARG A 121 -13.17 14.78 -13.91
CA ARG A 121 -13.55 16.22 -14.08
C ARG A 121 -12.70 17.25 -13.34
N VAL A 122 -11.72 16.81 -12.56
CA VAL A 122 -10.62 17.64 -12.06
C VAL A 122 -9.32 16.95 -12.46
N GLY A 123 -8.40 17.68 -13.11
CA GLY A 123 -7.33 17.13 -13.96
C GLY A 123 -6.18 16.41 -13.25
N TRP A 124 -6.48 15.44 -12.37
CA TRP A 124 -5.53 14.76 -11.50
C TRP A 124 -5.28 13.30 -11.88
N THR A 125 -5.02 13.03 -13.17
CA THR A 125 -4.48 11.74 -13.62
C THR A 125 -3.04 11.91 -14.10
N SER A 126 -2.08 11.34 -13.36
CA SER A 126 -0.81 10.97 -13.99
C SER A 126 -1.11 9.82 -14.94
N PRO A 127 -0.81 9.91 -16.25
CA PRO A 127 -1.13 8.83 -17.18
C PRO A 127 -0.30 7.58 -16.84
N VAL A 128 -0.95 6.41 -16.87
CA VAL A 128 -0.39 5.07 -16.63
C VAL A 128 1.08 4.85 -17.08
N PRO A 129 1.56 5.32 -18.26
CA PRO A 129 2.98 5.27 -18.63
C PRO A 129 3.99 5.85 -17.60
N VAL A 130 3.59 6.72 -16.66
CA VAL A 130 4.48 7.20 -15.60
C VAL A 130 4.67 6.14 -14.51
N ALA A 131 3.59 5.48 -14.08
CA ALA A 131 3.62 4.38 -13.11
C ALA A 131 4.52 3.23 -13.58
N LEU A 132 4.32 2.81 -14.85
CA LEU A 132 5.12 1.78 -15.52
C LEU A 132 6.62 2.13 -15.63
N SER A 133 7.01 3.40 -15.49
CA SER A 133 8.42 3.82 -15.50
C SER A 133 9.10 3.77 -14.13
N LEU A 134 8.33 3.60 -13.05
CA LEU A 134 8.81 3.58 -11.67
C LEU A 134 8.75 2.16 -11.07
N LEU A 135 7.69 1.40 -11.36
CA LEU A 135 7.48 0.05 -10.80
C LEU A 135 7.89 -1.04 -11.80
N CYS A 136 9.18 -1.42 -11.77
CA CYS A 136 9.72 -2.52 -12.57
C CYS A 136 9.89 -3.78 -11.70
N LEU A 137 9.35 -4.92 -12.14
CA LEU A 137 9.59 -6.19 -11.47
C LEU A 137 11.05 -6.67 -11.65
N PRO A 138 11.64 -7.33 -10.64
CA PRO A 138 12.94 -8.01 -10.77
C PRO A 138 12.82 -9.17 -11.78
N CYS A 139 13.92 -9.61 -12.39
CA CYS A 139 13.90 -10.71 -13.37
C CYS A 139 13.57 -12.08 -12.76
N VAL A 140 13.01 -13.02 -13.54
CA VAL A 140 12.68 -14.41 -13.15
C VAL A 140 13.68 -15.11 -12.21
N GLY A 141 14.99 -14.89 -12.38
CA GLY A 141 16.04 -15.47 -11.54
C GLY A 141 15.91 -15.15 -10.04
N ILE A 142 15.14 -14.12 -9.67
CA ILE A 142 14.85 -13.76 -8.28
C ILE A 142 14.15 -14.89 -7.51
N ARG A 143 13.44 -15.79 -8.20
CA ARG A 143 12.78 -16.96 -7.59
C ARG A 143 13.77 -17.86 -6.85
N SER A 144 14.99 -18.06 -7.36
CA SER A 144 16.02 -18.88 -6.71
C SER A 144 16.33 -18.41 -5.29
N VAL A 145 16.30 -17.09 -5.07
CA VAL A 145 16.56 -16.44 -3.77
C VAL A 145 15.29 -16.35 -2.93
N MET A 146 14.20 -15.87 -3.54
CA MET A 146 12.93 -15.61 -2.84
C MET A 146 12.20 -16.88 -2.40
N GLN A 147 12.27 -17.97 -3.18
CA GLN A 147 11.66 -19.25 -2.81
C GLN A 147 12.28 -19.78 -1.51
N LYS A 148 13.62 -19.73 -1.39
CA LYS A 148 14.33 -20.13 -0.15
C LYS A 148 14.00 -19.18 1.00
N TYR A 149 14.08 -17.86 0.78
CA TYR A 149 13.75 -16.84 1.79
C TYR A 149 12.34 -17.02 2.38
N LEU A 150 11.34 -17.32 1.55
CA LEU A 150 9.96 -17.53 1.97
C LEU A 150 9.75 -18.91 2.61
N GLN A 151 10.38 -19.97 2.08
CA GLN A 151 10.31 -21.33 2.63
C GLN A 151 10.84 -21.38 4.08
N GLU A 152 11.96 -20.73 4.36
CA GLU A 152 12.55 -20.64 5.70
C GLU A 152 11.66 -19.94 6.74
N ARG A 153 10.77 -19.06 6.28
CA ARG A 153 9.81 -18.34 7.13
C ARG A 153 8.46 -19.05 7.20
N ASN A 154 8.35 -20.25 6.61
CA ASN A 154 7.11 -20.98 6.44
C ASN A 154 6.02 -20.14 5.73
N GLU A 155 6.41 -19.29 4.76
CA GLU A 155 5.52 -18.42 3.99
C GLU A 155 5.00 -19.08 2.69
N ILE A 156 5.52 -20.26 2.34
CA ILE A 156 5.08 -21.05 1.19
C ILE A 156 4.12 -22.14 1.67
N THR A 157 2.85 -21.76 1.86
CA THR A 157 1.72 -22.68 2.07
C THR A 157 0.52 -22.21 1.26
N PHE A 158 -0.44 -23.10 1.01
CA PHE A 158 -1.67 -22.76 0.29
C PHE A 158 -2.38 -21.56 0.95
N ASP A 159 -2.68 -21.64 2.25
CA ASP A 159 -3.44 -20.59 2.95
C ASP A 159 -2.73 -19.23 2.91
N LYS A 160 -1.41 -19.21 3.09
CA LYS A 160 -0.66 -17.95 3.13
C LYS A 160 -0.61 -17.26 1.78
N ILE A 161 -0.52 -18.00 0.67
CA ILE A 161 -0.50 -17.42 -0.68
C ILE A 161 -1.94 -17.14 -1.16
N PHE A 162 -2.88 -18.05 -0.92
CA PHE A 162 -4.27 -17.92 -1.35
C PHE A 162 -5.02 -16.79 -0.63
N ASN A 163 -4.72 -16.52 0.65
CA ASN A 163 -5.30 -15.39 1.39
C ASN A 163 -4.56 -14.06 1.15
N GLN A 164 -3.49 -14.04 0.35
CA GLN A 164 -2.85 -12.80 -0.13
C GLN A 164 -3.48 -12.35 -1.44
N LYS A 165 -3.90 -11.09 -1.55
CA LYS A 165 -4.60 -10.56 -2.74
C LYS A 165 -3.86 -10.82 -4.06
N ILE A 166 -2.54 -10.59 -4.11
CA ILE A 166 -1.71 -10.87 -5.30
C ILE A 166 -1.49 -12.37 -5.51
N GLY A 167 -1.39 -13.14 -4.42
CA GLY A 167 -1.25 -14.60 -4.48
C GLY A 167 -2.50 -15.29 -5.02
N PHE A 168 -3.69 -14.90 -4.55
CA PHE A 168 -4.99 -15.31 -5.09
C PHE A 168 -5.10 -15.00 -6.58
N LEU A 169 -4.79 -13.78 -7.01
CA LEU A 169 -4.90 -13.38 -8.42
C LEU A 169 -4.00 -14.24 -9.33
N LEU A 170 -2.76 -14.52 -8.91
CA LEU A 170 -1.83 -15.38 -9.66
C LEU A 170 -2.22 -16.86 -9.62
N PHE A 171 -2.76 -17.35 -8.50
CA PHE A 171 -3.25 -18.72 -8.37
C PHE A 171 -4.54 -18.96 -9.18
N LYS A 172 -5.45 -17.97 -9.21
CA LYS A 172 -6.63 -17.95 -10.08
C LYS A 172 -6.23 -17.98 -11.55
N ASP A 173 -5.34 -17.08 -11.96
CA ASP A 173 -4.81 -17.00 -13.34
C ASP A 173 -4.20 -18.35 -13.77
N PHE A 174 -3.36 -18.95 -12.92
CA PHE A 174 -2.84 -20.30 -13.09
C PHE A 174 -3.95 -21.36 -13.27
N CYS A 175 -4.91 -21.43 -12.36
CA CYS A 175 -5.99 -22.42 -12.41
C CYS A 175 -6.93 -22.22 -13.60
N LEU A 176 -7.11 -20.99 -14.10
CA LEU A 176 -7.99 -20.70 -15.23
C LEU A 176 -7.32 -20.89 -16.60
N ASN A 177 -5.99 -20.74 -16.68
CA ASN A 177 -5.26 -20.73 -17.96
C ASN A 177 -4.26 -21.88 -18.15
N GLU A 178 -3.78 -22.53 -17.07
CA GLU A 178 -2.76 -23.59 -17.13
C GLU A 178 -3.24 -24.96 -16.61
N ILE A 179 -4.26 -25.02 -15.74
CA ILE A 179 -4.81 -26.29 -15.22
C ILE A 179 -6.33 -26.41 -15.40
N ASN A 180 -6.75 -27.06 -16.49
CA ASN A 180 -8.16 -27.38 -16.76
C ASN A 180 -8.87 -28.13 -15.61
N GLU A 181 -8.14 -28.96 -14.85
CA GLU A 181 -8.59 -29.74 -13.69
C GLU A 181 -9.08 -28.86 -12.51
N ALA A 182 -8.62 -27.61 -12.43
CA ALA A 182 -8.91 -26.66 -11.34
C ALA A 182 -9.96 -25.58 -11.71
N VAL A 183 -10.37 -25.53 -12.98
CA VAL A 183 -11.28 -24.50 -13.51
C VAL A 183 -12.67 -24.54 -12.86
N PRO A 184 -13.33 -25.71 -12.64
CA PRO A 184 -14.64 -25.76 -11.99
C PRO A 184 -14.63 -25.22 -10.56
N GLN A 185 -13.66 -25.65 -9.74
CA GLN A 185 -13.55 -25.36 -8.32
C GLN A 185 -13.28 -23.87 -8.09
N VAL A 186 -12.36 -23.27 -8.87
CA VAL A 186 -12.07 -21.83 -8.78
C VAL A 186 -13.25 -20.98 -9.24
N LYS A 187 -13.97 -21.38 -10.29
CA LYS A 187 -15.20 -20.67 -10.70
C LYS A 187 -16.30 -20.77 -9.66
N PHE A 188 -16.51 -21.94 -9.07
CA PHE A 188 -17.50 -22.14 -8.01
C PHE A 188 -17.14 -21.31 -6.76
N TYR A 189 -15.85 -21.27 -6.37
CA TYR A 189 -15.36 -20.38 -5.31
C TYR A 189 -15.70 -18.92 -5.58
N GLU A 190 -15.44 -18.40 -6.78
CA GLU A 190 -15.76 -17.01 -7.12
C GLU A 190 -17.27 -16.73 -7.13
N GLU A 191 -18.09 -17.66 -7.64
CA GLU A 191 -19.56 -17.52 -7.61
C GLU A 191 -20.09 -17.48 -6.18
N ILE A 192 -19.51 -18.27 -5.26
CA ILE A 192 -19.79 -18.18 -3.81
C ILE A 192 -19.31 -16.84 -3.24
N LYS A 193 -18.12 -16.35 -3.61
CA LYS A 193 -17.61 -15.04 -3.14
C LYS A 193 -18.39 -13.85 -3.68
N GLU A 194 -19.06 -13.94 -4.82
CA GLU A 194 -20.06 -12.94 -5.23
C GLU A 194 -21.41 -13.12 -4.51
N TYR A 195 -21.82 -14.36 -4.21
CA TYR A 195 -23.01 -14.63 -3.38
C TYR A 195 -22.88 -14.10 -1.95
N GLU A 196 -21.71 -14.23 -1.32
CA GLU A 196 -21.42 -13.70 0.03
C GLU A 196 -21.64 -12.19 0.15
N LYS A 197 -21.52 -11.44 -0.96
CA LYS A 197 -21.70 -9.99 -1.02
C LYS A 197 -23.16 -9.55 -1.24
N LEU A 198 -24.08 -10.47 -1.55
CA LEU A 198 -25.45 -10.11 -1.90
C LEU A 198 -26.22 -9.56 -0.70
N GLU A 199 -26.78 -8.37 -0.89
CA GLU A 199 -27.27 -7.52 0.20
C GLU A 199 -28.60 -8.03 0.77
N ASN A 200 -29.58 -8.31 -0.09
CA ASN A 200 -30.91 -8.76 0.32
C ASN A 200 -31.07 -10.30 0.26
N GLU A 201 -32.19 -10.81 0.80
CA GLU A 201 -32.49 -12.25 0.86
C GLU A 201 -33.05 -12.80 -0.46
N GLU A 202 -33.73 -11.97 -1.27
CA GLU A 202 -34.37 -12.41 -2.52
C GLU A 202 -33.35 -12.68 -3.63
N ASP A 203 -32.37 -11.78 -3.81
CA ASP A 203 -31.21 -11.99 -4.69
C ASP A 203 -30.39 -13.19 -4.22
N ARG A 204 -30.21 -13.37 -2.89
CA ARG A 204 -29.57 -14.58 -2.35
C ARG A 204 -30.37 -15.84 -2.67
N LEU A 205 -31.69 -15.84 -2.54
CA LEU A 205 -32.53 -16.99 -2.88
C LEU A 205 -32.53 -17.28 -4.38
N CYS A 206 -32.46 -16.26 -5.23
CA CYS A 206 -32.32 -16.42 -6.68
C CYS A 206 -30.93 -16.97 -7.06
N ARG A 207 -29.86 -16.35 -6.55
CA ARG A 207 -28.47 -16.68 -6.88
C ARG A 207 -28.05 -18.05 -6.33
N SER A 208 -28.44 -18.38 -5.10
CA SER A 208 -28.14 -19.69 -4.50
C SER A 208 -28.77 -20.85 -5.27
N ARG A 209 -29.97 -20.66 -5.83
CA ARG A 209 -30.58 -21.61 -6.77
C ARG A 209 -29.77 -21.73 -8.07
N GLN A 210 -29.41 -20.61 -8.69
CA GLN A 210 -28.57 -20.63 -9.90
C GLN A 210 -27.23 -21.34 -9.66
N ILE A 211 -26.58 -21.10 -8.52
CA ILE A 211 -25.34 -21.76 -8.11
C ILE A 211 -25.56 -23.26 -7.89
N TYR A 212 -26.61 -23.64 -7.16
CA TYR A 212 -26.98 -25.04 -6.95
C TYR A 212 -27.24 -25.76 -8.28
N ASP A 213 -28.08 -25.20 -9.16
CA ASP A 213 -28.43 -25.80 -10.45
C ASP A 213 -27.21 -25.93 -11.38
N THR A 214 -26.30 -24.95 -11.36
CA THR A 214 -25.13 -24.89 -12.25
C THR A 214 -23.98 -25.80 -11.81
N TYR A 215 -23.64 -25.78 -10.51
CA TYR A 215 -22.44 -26.41 -9.96
C TYR A 215 -22.72 -27.70 -9.18
N ILE A 216 -23.84 -27.79 -8.46
CA ILE A 216 -24.14 -28.93 -7.57
C ILE A 216 -25.05 -29.94 -8.28
N MET A 217 -26.20 -29.49 -8.80
CA MET A 217 -27.23 -30.34 -9.42
C MET A 217 -26.74 -30.99 -10.72
N LYS A 218 -25.95 -30.26 -11.51
CA LYS A 218 -25.37 -30.80 -12.75
C LYS A 218 -24.41 -31.96 -12.47
N GLU A 219 -23.62 -31.88 -11.40
CA GLU A 219 -22.75 -32.97 -10.96
C GLU A 219 -23.54 -34.11 -10.29
N LEU A 220 -24.60 -33.79 -9.54
CA LEU A 220 -25.58 -34.77 -9.00
C LEU A 220 -26.17 -35.68 -10.07
N LEU A 221 -26.34 -35.17 -11.30
CA LEU A 221 -26.85 -35.94 -12.44
C LEU A 221 -25.76 -36.69 -13.24
N SER A 222 -24.47 -36.41 -13.02
CA SER A 222 -23.35 -37.11 -13.68
C SER A 222 -22.62 -38.13 -12.80
N CYS A 223 -23.04 -38.29 -11.54
CA CYS A 223 -22.47 -39.24 -10.56
C CYS A 223 -20.94 -39.12 -10.35
N SER A 224 -20.36 -37.95 -10.64
CA SER A 224 -18.92 -37.71 -10.74
C SER A 224 -18.37 -36.87 -9.58
N HIS A 225 -18.93 -37.02 -8.38
CA HIS A 225 -18.76 -36.08 -7.26
C HIS A 225 -17.35 -36.01 -6.69
N PRO A 226 -16.79 -34.78 -6.58
CA PRO A 226 -15.69 -34.51 -5.66
C PRO A 226 -16.18 -34.14 -4.24
N PHE A 227 -17.42 -33.67 -4.10
CA PHE A 227 -17.95 -33.09 -2.85
C PHE A 227 -18.63 -34.10 -1.92
N SER A 228 -18.63 -33.81 -0.61
CA SER A 228 -19.22 -34.68 0.40
C SER A 228 -20.76 -34.64 0.39
N LYS A 229 -21.38 -35.74 0.82
CA LYS A 229 -22.83 -35.79 1.05
C LYS A 229 -23.28 -34.77 2.09
N GLN A 230 -22.45 -34.51 3.11
CA GLN A 230 -22.77 -33.58 4.19
C GLN A 230 -22.87 -32.13 3.69
N ALA A 231 -22.00 -31.68 2.78
CA ALA A 231 -22.11 -30.36 2.15
C ALA A 231 -23.36 -30.24 1.25
N VAL A 232 -23.65 -31.29 0.46
CA VAL A 232 -24.87 -31.35 -0.38
C VAL A 232 -26.13 -31.28 0.48
N GLU A 233 -26.25 -32.13 1.50
CA GLU A 233 -27.40 -32.20 2.41
C GLU A 233 -27.56 -30.90 3.23
N HIS A 234 -26.45 -30.27 3.63
CA HIS A 234 -26.48 -28.95 4.28
C HIS A 234 -27.13 -27.90 3.38
N VAL A 235 -26.62 -27.69 2.16
CA VAL A 235 -27.16 -26.65 1.26
C VAL A 235 -28.58 -27.00 0.80
N GLN A 236 -28.86 -28.25 0.43
CA GLN A 236 -30.18 -28.68 -0.04
C GLN A 236 -31.26 -28.54 1.04
N SER A 237 -30.95 -28.83 2.31
CA SER A 237 -31.89 -28.70 3.42
C SER A 237 -32.17 -27.25 3.84
N HIS A 238 -31.25 -26.32 3.60
CA HIS A 238 -31.48 -24.89 3.79
C HIS A 238 -32.26 -24.27 2.62
N LEU A 239 -31.91 -24.64 1.37
CA LEU A 239 -32.62 -24.19 0.17
C LEU A 239 -34.09 -24.64 0.14
N SER A 240 -34.40 -25.86 0.59
CA SER A 240 -35.80 -26.35 0.66
C SER A 240 -36.64 -25.58 1.69
N LYS A 241 -36.02 -25.11 2.78
CA LYS A 241 -36.61 -24.21 3.78
C LYS A 241 -36.62 -22.73 3.35
N LYS A 242 -36.03 -22.39 2.20
CA LYS A 242 -35.73 -21.03 1.73
C LYS A 242 -34.82 -20.20 2.65
N GLN A 243 -34.06 -20.83 3.53
CA GLN A 243 -33.17 -20.15 4.48
C GLN A 243 -31.81 -19.89 3.83
N VAL A 244 -31.46 -18.64 3.52
CA VAL A 244 -30.28 -18.30 2.70
C VAL A 244 -29.35 -17.28 3.38
N THR A 245 -28.50 -17.77 4.28
CA THR A 245 -27.42 -16.96 4.89
C THR A 245 -26.30 -16.69 3.89
N SER A 246 -25.49 -15.65 4.10
CA SER A 246 -24.25 -15.43 3.33
C SER A 246 -23.27 -16.61 3.45
N THR A 247 -23.28 -17.31 4.59
CA THR A 247 -22.45 -18.49 4.88
C THR A 247 -22.98 -19.82 4.34
N LEU A 248 -24.10 -19.84 3.59
CA LEU A 248 -24.76 -21.06 3.10
C LEU A 248 -23.81 -22.06 2.42
N PHE A 249 -22.85 -21.57 1.63
CA PHE A 249 -21.90 -22.40 0.88
C PHE A 249 -20.54 -22.57 1.58
N GLN A 250 -20.41 -22.22 2.86
CA GLN A 250 -19.16 -22.34 3.61
C GLN A 250 -18.56 -23.77 3.61
N PRO A 251 -19.34 -24.87 3.73
CA PRO A 251 -18.80 -26.23 3.59
C PRO A 251 -18.17 -26.49 2.21
N TYR A 252 -18.74 -25.91 1.14
CA TYR A 252 -18.15 -26.01 -0.20
C TYR A 252 -16.87 -25.19 -0.33
N ILE A 253 -16.76 -24.02 0.32
CA ILE A 253 -15.50 -23.25 0.36
C ILE A 253 -14.38 -24.08 1.02
N GLU A 254 -14.69 -24.81 2.08
CA GLU A 254 -13.73 -25.67 2.79
C GLU A 254 -13.27 -26.84 1.91
N GLU A 255 -14.20 -27.60 1.32
CA GLU A 255 -13.88 -28.72 0.41
C GLU A 255 -13.16 -28.26 -0.88
N ILE A 256 -13.55 -27.10 -1.46
CA ILE A 256 -12.83 -26.49 -2.59
C ILE A 256 -11.38 -26.18 -2.19
N CYS A 257 -11.17 -25.47 -1.06
CA CYS A 257 -9.84 -25.12 -0.58
C CYS A 257 -8.98 -26.36 -0.28
N GLU A 258 -9.56 -27.44 0.25
CA GLU A 258 -8.86 -28.71 0.44
C GLU A 258 -8.44 -29.37 -0.88
N SER A 259 -9.31 -29.39 -1.90
CA SER A 259 -8.97 -29.92 -3.23
C SER A 259 -7.82 -29.15 -3.92
N LEU A 260 -7.79 -27.82 -3.74
CA LEU A 260 -6.78 -26.94 -4.34
C LEU A 260 -5.42 -27.00 -3.63
N ARG A 261 -5.41 -27.26 -2.32
CA ARG A 261 -4.24 -27.31 -1.42
C ARG A 261 -3.19 -28.37 -1.80
N GLY A 262 -3.61 -29.44 -2.48
CA GLY A 262 -2.76 -30.59 -2.82
C GLY A 262 -1.96 -30.42 -4.12
N ASN A 263 -2.16 -31.36 -5.05
CA ASN A 263 -1.46 -31.45 -6.33
C ASN A 263 -1.50 -30.15 -7.16
N ILE A 264 -2.64 -29.44 -7.14
CA ILE A 264 -2.84 -28.19 -7.88
C ILE A 264 -1.89 -27.10 -7.35
N PHE A 265 -1.76 -26.95 -6.01
CA PHE A 265 -0.82 -26.01 -5.40
C PHE A 265 0.66 -26.40 -5.63
N GLN A 266 1.00 -27.70 -5.70
CA GLN A 266 2.36 -28.12 -6.07
C GLN A 266 2.70 -27.69 -7.50
N LYS A 267 1.84 -28.00 -8.48
CA LYS A 267 1.99 -27.55 -9.88
C LYS A 267 2.04 -26.01 -9.99
N PHE A 268 1.27 -25.28 -9.15
CA PHE A 268 1.36 -23.82 -9.07
C PHE A 268 2.76 -23.36 -8.64
N MET A 269 3.34 -23.94 -7.59
CA MET A 269 4.69 -23.61 -7.14
C MET A 269 5.77 -23.93 -8.19
N GLU A 270 5.54 -24.91 -9.06
CA GLU A 270 6.42 -25.19 -10.20
C GLU A 270 6.32 -24.09 -11.28
N SER A 271 5.12 -23.60 -11.57
CA SER A 271 4.78 -22.66 -12.66
C SER A 271 5.52 -21.30 -12.67
N ASP A 272 5.46 -20.62 -13.83
CA ASP A 272 5.88 -19.22 -13.96
C ASP A 272 4.96 -18.23 -13.20
N LYS A 273 3.74 -18.63 -12.81
CA LYS A 273 2.85 -17.79 -11.98
C LYS A 273 3.36 -17.68 -10.54
N PHE A 274 3.99 -18.74 -10.00
CA PHE A 274 4.73 -18.64 -8.74
C PHE A 274 6.05 -17.86 -8.89
N THR A 275 6.74 -17.96 -10.05
CA THR A 275 7.86 -17.04 -10.38
C THR A 275 7.39 -15.57 -10.29
N ARG A 276 6.21 -15.25 -10.83
CA ARG A 276 5.60 -13.91 -10.75
C ARG A 276 5.20 -13.52 -9.32
N PHE A 277 4.75 -14.45 -8.49
CA PHE A 277 4.52 -14.21 -7.07
C PHE A 277 5.82 -13.84 -6.34
N CYS A 278 6.92 -14.56 -6.58
CA CYS A 278 8.24 -14.21 -6.05
C CYS A 278 8.72 -12.83 -6.50
N GLN A 279 8.43 -12.42 -7.74
CA GLN A 279 8.76 -11.09 -8.26
C GLN A 279 7.99 -9.98 -7.50
N TRP A 280 6.67 -10.11 -7.35
CA TRP A 280 5.87 -9.15 -6.58
C TRP A 280 6.23 -9.14 -5.09
N LYS A 281 6.47 -10.31 -4.47
CA LYS A 281 6.81 -10.39 -3.04
C LYS A 281 8.22 -9.86 -2.73
N ASN A 282 9.15 -9.89 -3.70
CA ASN A 282 10.44 -9.20 -3.58
C ASN A 282 10.29 -7.67 -3.55
N VAL A 283 9.38 -7.11 -4.38
CA VAL A 283 9.06 -5.68 -4.35
C VAL A 283 8.44 -5.31 -2.99
N GLU A 284 7.42 -6.06 -2.53
CA GLU A 284 6.76 -5.82 -1.23
C GLU A 284 7.75 -5.75 -0.06
N LEU A 285 8.66 -6.73 0.01
CA LEU A 285 9.62 -6.87 1.10
C LEU A 285 10.87 -5.97 0.96
N ASN A 286 10.89 -5.07 -0.02
CA ASN A 286 11.97 -4.12 -0.29
C ASN A 286 11.48 -2.65 -0.35
N ILE A 287 10.30 -2.37 0.20
CA ILE A 287 9.71 -1.03 0.26
C ILE A 287 10.45 -0.19 1.31
N HIS A 288 11.23 0.79 0.84
CA HIS A 288 11.91 1.78 1.66
C HIS A 288 11.46 3.20 1.27
N LEU A 289 10.31 3.62 1.82
CA LEU A 289 9.65 4.88 1.44
C LEU A 289 10.41 6.13 1.92
N THR A 290 10.36 7.16 1.08
CA THR A 290 10.86 8.51 1.33
C THR A 290 9.80 9.55 0.96
N MET A 291 10.05 10.82 1.27
CA MET A 291 9.18 11.92 0.82
C MET A 291 9.13 12.06 -0.73
N ASN A 292 10.12 11.55 -1.47
CA ASN A 292 10.16 11.66 -2.93
C ASN A 292 9.19 10.71 -3.66
N ASP A 293 8.72 9.68 -2.95
CA ASP A 293 7.78 8.67 -3.45
C ASP A 293 6.32 9.17 -3.40
N PHE A 294 6.11 10.37 -2.86
CA PHE A 294 4.82 11.03 -2.74
C PHE A 294 4.84 12.44 -3.38
N SER A 295 3.87 12.71 -4.24
CA SER A 295 3.48 14.08 -4.57
C SER A 295 2.67 14.63 -3.40
N VAL A 296 3.27 15.49 -2.57
CA VAL A 296 2.57 16.16 -1.46
C VAL A 296 1.79 17.37 -2.00
N HIS A 297 0.54 17.52 -1.57
CA HIS A 297 -0.37 18.60 -1.92
C HIS A 297 -0.66 19.47 -0.67
N ARG A 298 -1.80 20.18 -0.63
CA ARG A 298 -2.18 21.06 0.48
C ARG A 298 -2.26 20.35 1.83
N ILE A 299 -2.04 21.10 2.90
CA ILE A 299 -2.42 20.74 4.27
C ILE A 299 -3.94 20.52 4.32
N ILE A 300 -4.37 19.53 5.10
CA ILE A 300 -5.78 19.18 5.36
C ILE A 300 -6.08 19.05 6.86
N GLY A 301 -5.10 19.30 7.73
CA GLY A 301 -5.26 19.36 9.18
C GLY A 301 -3.94 19.58 9.92
N ARG A 302 -4.02 19.97 11.20
CA ARG A 302 -2.86 20.11 12.10
C ARG A 302 -3.17 19.54 13.48
N GLY A 303 -2.14 19.02 14.15
CA GLY A 303 -2.22 18.46 15.50
C GLY A 303 -1.03 18.87 16.37
N GLY A 304 -1.04 18.49 17.64
CA GLY A 304 -0.06 18.95 18.64
C GLY A 304 1.41 18.62 18.35
N PHE A 305 1.69 17.69 17.42
CA PHE A 305 3.02 17.23 17.04
C PHE A 305 3.39 17.48 15.57
N GLY A 306 2.48 17.98 14.73
CA GLY A 306 2.71 18.00 13.28
C GLY A 306 1.50 18.35 12.40
N GLU A 307 1.63 18.08 11.11
CA GLU A 307 0.67 18.45 10.06
C GLU A 307 0.16 17.21 9.31
N VAL A 308 -1.02 17.32 8.70
CA VAL A 308 -1.56 16.32 7.77
C VAL A 308 -1.68 16.95 6.39
N TYR A 309 -1.11 16.33 5.37
CA TYR A 309 -1.22 16.75 3.97
C TYR A 309 -2.04 15.76 3.16
N GLY A 310 -2.77 16.22 2.15
CA GLY A 310 -3.17 15.34 1.05
C GLY A 310 -1.94 14.95 0.23
N CYS A 311 -1.76 13.69 -0.12
CA CYS A 311 -0.64 13.24 -0.96
C CYS A 311 -1.10 12.22 -2.02
N ARG A 312 -0.26 12.02 -3.04
CA ARG A 312 -0.42 10.97 -4.05
C ARG A 312 0.85 10.14 -4.15
N LYS A 313 0.76 8.83 -3.99
CA LYS A 313 1.90 7.91 -4.14
C LYS A 313 2.29 7.80 -5.62
N ALA A 314 3.57 7.92 -5.94
CA ALA A 314 4.03 8.26 -7.30
C ALA A 314 4.08 7.09 -8.30
N ASP A 315 4.25 5.87 -7.81
CA ASP A 315 4.35 4.61 -8.55
C ASP A 315 2.98 4.02 -8.94
N THR A 316 1.95 4.19 -8.10
CA THR A 316 0.58 3.66 -8.32
C THR A 316 -0.45 4.75 -8.61
N GLY A 317 -0.16 6.00 -8.22
CA GLY A 317 -1.07 7.13 -8.37
C GLY A 317 -2.20 7.19 -7.34
N LYS A 318 -2.24 6.30 -6.33
CA LYS A 318 -3.27 6.28 -5.27
C LYS A 318 -3.15 7.51 -4.36
N MET A 319 -4.29 8.06 -3.95
CA MET A 319 -4.42 9.22 -3.06
C MET A 319 -4.46 8.79 -1.60
N TYR A 320 -3.83 9.56 -0.72
CA TYR A 320 -3.73 9.29 0.72
C TYR A 320 -3.68 10.59 1.54
N ALA A 321 -3.90 10.49 2.85
CA ALA A 321 -3.44 11.48 3.82
C ALA A 321 -2.03 11.12 4.32
N MET A 322 -1.17 12.11 4.52
CA MET A 322 0.17 11.96 5.08
C MET A 322 0.25 12.73 6.40
N LYS A 323 0.20 12.03 7.54
CA LYS A 323 0.39 12.60 8.89
C LYS A 323 1.89 12.67 9.18
N CYS A 324 2.46 13.87 9.12
CA CYS A 324 3.87 14.14 9.39
C CYS A 324 4.04 14.72 10.79
N LEU A 325 4.61 13.94 11.71
CA LEU A 325 4.97 14.40 13.06
C LEU A 325 6.45 14.81 13.11
N ASP A 326 6.75 15.93 13.75
CA ASP A 326 8.11 16.45 13.91
C ASP A 326 8.78 15.83 15.15
N LYS A 327 9.97 15.21 14.95
CA LYS A 327 10.71 14.50 16.02
C LYS A 327 11.22 15.43 17.12
N LYS A 328 11.59 16.68 16.81
CA LYS A 328 11.96 17.68 17.83
C LYS A 328 10.75 18.05 18.69
N ARG A 329 9.57 18.21 18.06
CA ARG A 329 8.31 18.58 18.73
C ARG A 329 7.74 17.42 19.56
N ILE A 330 7.94 16.18 19.12
CA ILE A 330 7.72 14.97 19.93
C ILE A 330 8.62 15.02 21.17
N LYS A 331 9.94 15.19 20.99
CA LYS A 331 10.92 15.26 22.10
C LYS A 331 10.67 16.40 23.08
N MET A 332 10.28 17.58 22.58
CA MET A 332 9.89 18.74 23.38
C MET A 332 8.74 18.46 24.35
N LYS A 333 7.83 17.57 23.95
CA LYS A 333 6.57 17.27 24.65
C LYS A 333 6.54 15.86 25.24
N GLN A 334 7.67 15.15 25.24
CA GLN A 334 7.80 13.77 25.74
C GLN A 334 6.77 12.81 25.12
N GLY A 335 6.51 12.99 23.82
CA GLY A 335 5.46 12.29 23.07
C GLY A 335 5.90 10.99 22.39
N GLU A 336 7.12 10.52 22.62
CA GLU A 336 7.73 9.38 21.91
C GLU A 336 6.85 8.13 22.00
N THR A 337 6.38 7.83 23.22
CA THR A 337 5.46 6.72 23.50
C THR A 337 4.13 6.86 22.76
N LEU A 338 3.61 8.08 22.58
CA LEU A 338 2.34 8.31 21.86
C LEU A 338 2.50 8.05 20.36
N ALA A 339 3.57 8.56 19.76
CA ALA A 339 3.84 8.36 18.32
C ALA A 339 4.15 6.89 17.99
N LEU A 340 4.86 6.19 18.88
CA LEU A 340 5.10 4.75 18.76
C LEU A 340 3.82 3.93 19.01
N ASN A 341 2.99 4.31 19.98
CA ASN A 341 1.71 3.66 20.25
C ASN A 341 0.74 3.81 19.08
N GLU A 342 0.60 5.00 18.50
CA GLU A 342 -0.26 5.22 17.32
C GLU A 342 0.10 4.24 16.18
N ARG A 343 1.40 4.05 15.91
CA ARG A 343 1.87 3.08 14.91
C ARG A 343 1.51 1.64 15.25
N ILE A 344 1.60 1.24 16.52
CA ILE A 344 1.26 -0.12 16.95
C ILE A 344 -0.26 -0.32 16.82
N MET A 345 -1.07 0.60 17.34
CA MET A 345 -2.53 0.54 17.29
C MET A 345 -3.04 0.52 15.85
N LEU A 346 -2.53 1.41 14.98
CA LEU A 346 -2.82 1.39 13.54
C LEU A 346 -2.45 0.04 12.90
N SER A 347 -1.30 -0.55 13.25
CA SER A 347 -0.91 -1.85 12.70
C SER A 347 -1.79 -3.03 13.13
N LEU A 348 -2.53 -2.91 14.24
CA LEU A 348 -3.52 -3.90 14.66
C LEU A 348 -4.85 -3.75 13.91
N VAL A 349 -5.34 -2.52 13.70
CA VAL A 349 -6.69 -2.27 13.16
C VAL A 349 -6.76 -2.19 11.63
N SER A 350 -5.65 -2.00 10.92
CA SER A 350 -5.68 -1.65 9.47
C SER A 350 -5.99 -2.81 8.51
N THR A 351 -6.18 -4.02 9.02
CA THR A 351 -6.50 -5.25 8.27
C THR A 351 -7.99 -5.59 8.32
N GLY A 352 -8.51 -6.22 7.27
CA GLY A 352 -9.94 -6.50 7.09
C GLY A 352 -10.76 -5.25 6.74
N ASP A 353 -10.17 -4.39 5.92
CA ASP A 353 -10.70 -3.14 5.34
C ASP A 353 -11.93 -2.49 6.01
N CYS A 354 -11.79 -1.97 7.23
CA CYS A 354 -12.87 -1.25 7.91
C CYS A 354 -13.20 0.10 7.21
N PRO A 355 -14.45 0.35 6.80
CA PRO A 355 -14.84 1.62 6.22
C PRO A 355 -15.05 2.76 7.24
N PHE A 356 -14.95 2.47 8.55
CA PHE A 356 -15.23 3.42 9.64
C PHE A 356 -14.01 3.81 10.49
N ILE A 357 -12.81 3.44 10.06
CA ILE A 357 -11.54 3.80 10.72
C ILE A 357 -10.59 4.36 9.67
N VAL A 358 -9.87 5.43 10.05
CA VAL A 358 -8.75 5.97 9.27
C VAL A 358 -7.55 5.03 9.46
N CYS A 359 -7.42 4.06 8.56
CA CYS A 359 -6.41 3.02 8.65
C CYS A 359 -5.11 3.44 7.96
N MET A 360 -4.04 2.69 8.24
CA MET A 360 -2.68 2.92 7.76
C MET A 360 -2.33 1.94 6.64
N THR A 361 -1.75 2.44 5.55
CA THR A 361 -1.09 1.60 4.54
C THR A 361 0.41 1.51 4.79
N TYR A 362 1.06 2.62 5.17
CA TYR A 362 2.50 2.68 5.40
C TYR A 362 2.87 3.55 6.60
N ALA A 363 4.00 3.24 7.23
CA ALA A 363 4.75 4.12 8.11
C ALA A 363 6.21 4.19 7.65
N PHE A 364 6.83 5.36 7.71
CA PHE A 364 8.26 5.56 7.47
C PHE A 364 8.76 6.81 8.22
N HIS A 365 10.06 7.07 8.23
CA HIS A 365 10.60 8.28 8.86
C HIS A 365 11.75 8.89 8.05
N THR A 366 11.92 10.20 8.15
CA THR A 366 13.13 10.93 7.74
C THR A 366 14.03 11.13 8.97
N PRO A 367 15.16 11.86 8.88
CA PRO A 367 15.94 12.22 10.08
C PRO A 367 15.15 13.10 11.07
N ASP A 368 14.21 13.90 10.57
CA ASP A 368 13.47 14.95 11.29
C ASP A 368 11.98 14.66 11.54
N LYS A 369 11.34 13.79 10.75
CA LYS A 369 9.88 13.52 10.82
C LYS A 369 9.55 12.03 10.89
N LEU A 370 8.41 11.72 11.51
CA LEU A 370 7.69 10.46 11.39
C LEU A 370 6.52 10.65 10.43
N CYS A 371 6.32 9.74 9.49
CA CYS A 371 5.30 9.86 8.44
C CYS A 371 4.40 8.62 8.45
N PHE A 372 3.11 8.83 8.69
CA PHE A 372 2.07 7.83 8.47
C PHE A 372 1.35 8.14 7.15
N ILE A 373 1.07 7.10 6.36
CA ILE A 373 0.23 7.16 5.17
C ILE A 373 -1.09 6.48 5.48
N LEU A 374 -2.14 7.30 5.51
CA LEU A 374 -3.45 7.00 6.06
C LEU A 374 -4.55 7.20 5.01
N ASP A 375 -5.71 6.58 5.22
CA ASP A 375 -6.91 6.81 4.39
C ASP A 375 -7.26 8.31 4.30
N LEU A 376 -7.61 8.79 3.10
CA LEU A 376 -7.79 10.22 2.83
C LEU A 376 -9.18 10.70 3.27
N MET A 377 -9.23 11.42 4.39
CA MET A 377 -10.41 12.15 4.85
C MET A 377 -10.27 13.64 4.51
N ASN A 378 -11.18 14.17 3.69
CA ASN A 378 -11.15 15.54 3.17
C ASN A 378 -12.42 16.35 3.47
N GLY A 379 -13.38 15.79 4.21
CA GLY A 379 -14.61 16.46 4.63
C GLY A 379 -14.50 17.27 5.92
N GLY A 380 -13.31 17.38 6.52
CA GLY A 380 -13.13 17.99 7.85
C GLY A 380 -13.52 17.04 8.99
N ASP A 381 -13.83 17.61 10.16
CA ASP A 381 -14.13 16.86 11.39
C ASP A 381 -15.50 17.22 11.99
N LEU A 382 -16.08 16.31 12.78
CA LEU A 382 -17.42 16.47 13.34
C LEU A 382 -17.48 17.50 14.49
N HIS A 383 -16.35 17.98 15.04
CA HIS A 383 -16.36 19.14 15.94
C HIS A 383 -16.51 20.44 15.15
N TYR A 384 -15.80 20.60 14.03
CA TYR A 384 -16.00 21.71 13.12
C TYR A 384 -17.44 21.76 12.61
N HIS A 385 -17.99 20.65 12.10
CA HIS A 385 -19.37 20.63 11.59
C HIS A 385 -20.41 20.94 12.66
N LEU A 386 -20.27 20.40 13.88
CA LEU A 386 -21.10 20.80 15.04
C LEU A 386 -21.01 22.30 15.38
N SER A 387 -19.94 23.00 14.98
CA SER A 387 -19.80 24.45 15.18
C SER A 387 -20.45 25.30 14.08
N GLN A 388 -20.53 24.79 12.85
CA GLN A 388 -21.11 25.50 11.70
C GLN A 388 -22.60 25.19 11.51
N HIS A 389 -22.96 23.89 11.56
CA HIS A 389 -24.33 23.40 11.49
C HIS A 389 -25.13 23.71 12.77
N GLY A 390 -24.44 23.80 13.91
CA GLY A 390 -25.07 23.70 15.22
C GLY A 390 -25.40 22.25 15.59
N VAL A 391 -26.28 22.06 16.57
CA VAL A 391 -26.66 20.73 17.08
C VAL A 391 -27.40 19.91 16.01
N PHE A 392 -27.16 18.60 16.03
CA PHE A 392 -27.83 17.64 15.16
C PHE A 392 -29.15 17.17 15.78
N SER A 393 -30.14 16.86 14.95
CA SER A 393 -31.35 16.14 15.37
C SER A 393 -31.07 14.67 15.68
N GLU A 394 -32.00 13.98 16.34
CA GLU A 394 -31.86 12.56 16.67
C GLU A 394 -31.61 11.68 15.43
N LYS A 395 -32.21 12.03 14.29
CA LYS A 395 -32.09 11.28 13.02
C LYS A 395 -30.68 11.40 12.44
N GLU A 396 -30.10 12.58 12.48
CA GLU A 396 -28.78 12.87 11.93
C GLU A 396 -27.69 12.32 12.86
N MET A 397 -27.87 12.48 14.17
CA MET A 397 -27.05 11.82 15.19
C MET A 397 -27.07 10.29 15.03
N ARG A 398 -28.24 9.68 14.77
CA ARG A 398 -28.37 8.23 14.57
C ARG A 398 -27.50 7.71 13.43
N PHE A 399 -27.41 8.43 12.31
CA PHE A 399 -26.52 8.07 11.20
C PHE A 399 -25.06 7.95 11.69
N TYR A 400 -24.53 9.03 12.26
CA TYR A 400 -23.15 9.04 12.77
C TYR A 400 -22.91 7.99 13.87
N ALA A 401 -23.91 7.76 14.74
CA ALA A 401 -23.84 6.71 15.75
C ALA A 401 -23.69 5.32 15.11
N THR A 402 -24.44 4.99 14.05
CA THR A 402 -24.37 3.67 13.41
C THR A 402 -23.00 3.39 12.78
N GLU A 403 -22.40 4.36 12.08
CA GLU A 403 -21.06 4.20 11.50
C GLU A 403 -19.98 4.08 12.60
N ILE A 404 -20.07 4.88 13.66
CA ILE A 404 -19.09 4.86 14.76
C ILE A 404 -19.20 3.57 15.60
N ILE A 405 -20.39 3.00 15.78
CA ILE A 405 -20.59 1.70 16.46
C ILE A 405 -19.85 0.58 15.71
N LEU A 406 -19.91 0.57 14.38
CA LEU A 406 -19.17 -0.41 13.56
C LEU A 406 -17.64 -0.16 13.57
N GLY A 407 -17.22 1.10 13.67
CA GLY A 407 -15.81 1.45 13.89
C GLY A 407 -15.28 0.95 15.24
N LEU A 408 -16.04 1.13 16.33
CA LEU A 408 -15.69 0.60 17.65
C LEU A 408 -15.66 -0.94 17.66
N GLU A 409 -16.67 -1.59 17.09
CA GLU A 409 -16.75 -3.05 16.98
C GLU A 409 -15.49 -3.65 16.31
N HIS A 410 -15.00 -3.05 15.22
CA HIS A 410 -13.79 -3.53 14.54
C HIS A 410 -12.53 -3.42 15.39
N MET A 411 -12.44 -2.42 16.28
CA MET A 411 -11.35 -2.29 17.27
C MET A 411 -11.53 -3.28 18.43
N HIS A 412 -12.75 -3.40 18.98
CA HIS A 412 -13.06 -4.27 20.11
C HIS A 412 -12.87 -5.76 19.77
N ASN A 413 -13.25 -6.18 18.56
CA ASN A 413 -12.99 -7.52 18.01
C ASN A 413 -11.49 -7.83 17.81
N ARG A 414 -10.62 -6.82 17.93
CA ARG A 414 -9.15 -6.93 17.91
C ARG A 414 -8.53 -6.62 19.28
N PHE A 415 -9.35 -6.58 20.33
CA PHE A 415 -8.97 -6.22 21.71
C PHE A 415 -8.28 -4.85 21.84
N VAL A 416 -8.65 -3.88 20.99
CA VAL A 416 -8.19 -2.49 21.08
C VAL A 416 -9.30 -1.62 21.68
N VAL A 417 -9.03 -0.94 22.78
CA VAL A 417 -9.88 0.12 23.35
C VAL A 417 -9.38 1.48 22.86
N TYR A 418 -10.28 2.37 22.44
CA TYR A 418 -9.93 3.60 21.73
C TYR A 418 -9.66 4.81 22.67
N ARG A 419 -10.45 4.95 23.74
CA ARG A 419 -10.28 5.88 24.89
C ARG A 419 -10.36 7.39 24.64
N ASP A 420 -10.48 7.86 23.40
CA ASP A 420 -10.53 9.31 23.10
C ASP A 420 -11.70 9.72 22.19
N LEU A 421 -12.83 9.00 22.30
CA LEU A 421 -14.00 9.21 21.43
C LEU A 421 -14.68 10.55 21.68
N LYS A 422 -14.50 11.46 20.73
CA LYS A 422 -15.02 12.84 20.73
C LYS A 422 -15.17 13.34 19.29
N PRO A 423 -16.03 14.34 19.01
CA PRO A 423 -16.33 14.74 17.62
C PRO A 423 -15.10 15.23 16.82
N ALA A 424 -14.06 15.72 17.47
CA ALA A 424 -12.84 16.20 16.80
C ALA A 424 -11.95 15.07 16.23
N ASN A 425 -12.16 13.83 16.65
CA ASN A 425 -11.44 12.66 16.11
C ASN A 425 -12.30 11.88 15.10
N ILE A 426 -13.53 12.34 14.82
CA ILE A 426 -14.43 11.77 13.82
C ILE A 426 -14.31 12.63 12.56
N LEU A 427 -13.68 12.08 11.52
CA LEU A 427 -13.46 12.79 10.26
C LEU A 427 -14.50 12.38 9.21
N LEU A 428 -14.85 13.31 8.32
CA LEU A 428 -15.77 13.08 7.20
C LEU A 428 -15.01 12.91 5.88
N ASP A 429 -15.54 12.12 4.95
CA ASP A 429 -15.09 12.07 3.56
C ASP A 429 -15.82 13.11 2.68
N GLU A 430 -15.61 13.10 1.36
CA GLU A 430 -16.27 14.04 0.43
C GLU A 430 -17.77 13.78 0.22
N HIS A 431 -18.30 12.68 0.74
CA HIS A 431 -19.70 12.29 0.67
C HIS A 431 -20.44 12.53 2.00
N GLY A 432 -19.71 12.61 3.12
CA GLY A 432 -20.24 12.84 4.47
C GLY A 432 -20.20 11.62 5.40
N HIS A 433 -19.66 10.49 4.94
CA HIS A 433 -19.47 9.30 5.79
C HIS A 433 -18.31 9.51 6.76
N VAL A 434 -18.40 8.93 7.95
CA VAL A 434 -17.44 9.18 9.04
C VAL A 434 -16.47 8.04 9.31
N ARG A 435 -15.24 8.42 9.71
CA ARG A 435 -14.22 7.50 10.22
C ARG A 435 -13.61 7.98 11.54
N ILE A 436 -13.36 7.04 12.45
CA ILE A 436 -12.58 7.26 13.67
C ILE A 436 -11.10 7.42 13.28
N SER A 437 -10.45 8.47 13.80
CA SER A 437 -9.05 8.83 13.51
C SER A 437 -8.21 8.97 14.79
N ASP A 438 -6.90 9.23 14.65
CA ASP A 438 -5.91 9.37 15.74
C ASP A 438 -5.99 8.31 16.84
N LEU A 439 -5.26 7.21 16.65
CA LEU A 439 -5.19 6.09 17.60
C LEU A 439 -4.04 6.27 18.62
N GLY A 440 -3.45 7.47 18.77
CA GLY A 440 -2.34 7.70 19.69
C GLY A 440 -2.65 7.39 21.16
N LEU A 441 -3.92 7.50 21.56
CA LEU A 441 -4.40 7.15 22.90
C LEU A 441 -5.07 5.76 23.00
N ALA A 442 -5.19 4.99 21.92
CA ALA A 442 -5.76 3.64 21.97
C ALA A 442 -4.84 2.63 22.71
N CYS A 443 -5.35 1.46 23.07
CA CYS A 443 -4.59 0.43 23.81
C CYS A 443 -5.05 -1.01 23.50
N ASP A 444 -4.10 -1.90 23.24
CA ASP A 444 -4.30 -3.36 23.23
C ASP A 444 -4.53 -3.87 24.67
N PHE A 445 -5.68 -4.52 24.90
CA PHE A 445 -6.05 -5.14 26.17
C PHE A 445 -6.06 -6.68 26.13
N SER A 446 -5.67 -7.31 25.02
CA SER A 446 -5.69 -8.78 24.83
C SER A 446 -4.90 -9.56 25.89
N LYS A 447 -3.79 -8.99 26.37
CA LYS A 447 -2.88 -9.61 27.35
C LYS A 447 -2.99 -9.03 28.75
N LYS A 448 -3.37 -7.76 28.87
CA LYS A 448 -3.50 -7.03 30.14
C LYS A 448 -4.39 -5.82 29.97
N LYS A 449 -5.45 -5.73 30.79
CA LYS A 449 -6.32 -4.55 30.84
C LYS A 449 -5.56 -3.29 31.28
N PRO A 450 -5.71 -2.14 30.59
CA PRO A 450 -5.21 -0.86 31.06
C PRO A 450 -5.90 -0.42 32.38
N HIS A 451 -5.22 0.45 33.13
CA HIS A 451 -5.68 1.01 34.41
C HIS A 451 -5.25 2.46 34.63
N ALA A 452 -4.71 3.09 33.58
CA ALA A 452 -4.24 4.47 33.58
C ALA A 452 -5.37 5.39 33.12
N SER A 453 -5.53 6.53 33.78
CA SER A 453 -6.50 7.55 33.39
C SER A 453 -6.01 8.30 32.16
N VAL A 454 -6.61 8.02 31.00
CA VAL A 454 -6.18 8.48 29.68
C VAL A 454 -7.42 8.71 28.82
N GLY A 455 -7.50 9.89 28.19
CA GLY A 455 -8.60 10.31 27.34
C GLY A 455 -8.91 11.81 27.51
N THR A 456 -9.94 12.29 26.83
CA THR A 456 -10.42 13.67 26.99
C THR A 456 -11.43 13.78 28.15
N HIS A 457 -11.20 14.72 29.09
CA HIS A 457 -12.12 15.01 30.19
C HIS A 457 -13.53 15.34 29.68
N GLY A 458 -14.56 14.80 30.34
CA GLY A 458 -15.96 14.90 29.91
C GLY A 458 -16.37 13.88 28.83
N TYR A 459 -15.51 12.91 28.52
CA TYR A 459 -15.84 11.69 27.76
C TYR A 459 -15.30 10.43 28.46
N MET A 460 -14.16 10.51 29.17
CA MET A 460 -13.61 9.41 29.99
C MET A 460 -14.64 8.80 30.94
N ALA A 461 -14.67 7.48 31.01
CA ALA A 461 -15.59 6.72 31.86
C ALA A 461 -15.17 6.66 33.34
N PRO A 462 -16.09 6.39 34.28
CA PRO A 462 -15.80 6.27 35.71
C PRO A 462 -14.64 5.32 36.06
N GLU A 463 -14.59 4.15 35.43
CA GLU A 463 -13.51 3.16 35.60
C GLU A 463 -12.17 3.58 34.98
N VAL A 464 -12.16 4.57 34.07
CA VAL A 464 -10.93 5.21 33.56
C VAL A 464 -10.47 6.34 34.49
N LEU A 465 -11.39 7.02 35.18
CA LEU A 465 -11.07 8.06 36.18
C LEU A 465 -10.58 7.46 37.51
N GLN A 466 -11.06 6.27 37.88
CA GLN A 466 -10.64 5.57 39.10
C GLN A 466 -9.22 5.00 38.97
N LYS A 467 -8.25 5.64 39.63
CA LYS A 467 -6.84 5.21 39.63
C LYS A 467 -6.69 3.76 40.10
N GLY A 468 -6.19 2.90 39.22
CA GLY A 468 -5.94 1.49 39.52
C GLY A 468 -7.10 0.54 39.22
N ALA A 469 -8.29 1.05 38.87
CA ALA A 469 -9.35 0.23 38.28
C ALA A 469 -8.89 -0.24 36.89
N ALA A 470 -9.08 -1.52 36.57
CA ALA A 470 -8.71 -2.09 35.28
C ALA A 470 -9.93 -2.14 34.34
N TYR A 471 -9.79 -1.65 33.12
CA TYR A 471 -10.89 -1.46 32.17
C TYR A 471 -10.56 -2.00 30.77
N ASP A 472 -11.55 -2.00 29.89
CA ASP A 472 -11.51 -2.55 28.52
C ASP A 472 -12.42 -1.71 27.59
N SER A 473 -12.98 -2.33 26.54
CA SER A 473 -13.97 -1.75 25.62
C SER A 473 -15.15 -1.03 26.28
N SER A 474 -15.49 -1.38 27.53
CA SER A 474 -16.51 -0.69 28.36
C SER A 474 -16.35 0.84 28.40
N ALA A 475 -15.11 1.35 28.37
CA ALA A 475 -14.82 2.77 28.39
C ALA A 475 -15.28 3.52 27.12
N ASP A 476 -15.27 2.85 25.96
CA ASP A 476 -15.65 3.47 24.68
C ASP A 476 -17.17 3.64 24.56
N TRP A 477 -17.98 2.73 25.13
CA TRP A 477 -19.44 2.85 25.13
C TRP A 477 -19.94 4.03 25.97
N PHE A 478 -19.29 4.30 27.11
CA PHE A 478 -19.56 5.51 27.89
C PHE A 478 -19.13 6.78 27.15
N SER A 479 -17.97 6.73 26.49
CA SER A 479 -17.45 7.83 25.67
C SER A 479 -18.39 8.11 24.47
N LEU A 480 -19.00 7.07 23.89
CA LEU A 480 -20.03 7.17 22.85
C LEU A 480 -21.26 7.91 23.40
N GLY A 481 -21.80 7.50 24.55
CA GLY A 481 -22.90 8.23 25.21
C GLY A 481 -22.61 9.72 25.43
N CYS A 482 -21.40 10.05 25.88
CA CYS A 482 -20.94 11.43 26.06
C CYS A 482 -20.86 12.21 24.72
N MET A 483 -20.39 11.56 23.67
CA MET A 483 -20.29 12.14 22.33
C MET A 483 -21.66 12.36 21.68
N LEU A 484 -22.57 11.37 21.73
CA LEU A 484 -23.91 11.48 21.15
C LEU A 484 -24.73 12.57 21.85
N PHE A 485 -24.67 12.65 23.19
CA PHE A 485 -25.26 13.78 23.93
C PHE A 485 -24.68 15.13 23.46
N LYS A 486 -23.36 15.22 23.22
CA LYS A 486 -22.74 16.44 22.70
C LYS A 486 -23.22 16.80 21.29
N LEU A 487 -23.47 15.85 20.40
CA LEU A 487 -24.02 16.14 19.07
C LEU A 487 -25.43 16.77 19.15
N LEU A 488 -26.23 16.35 20.14
CA LEU A 488 -27.60 16.83 20.38
C LEU A 488 -27.68 18.14 21.18
N ARG A 489 -26.67 18.46 22.02
CA ARG A 489 -26.69 19.58 22.98
C ARG A 489 -25.55 20.58 22.86
N GLY A 490 -24.55 20.32 22.02
CA GLY A 490 -23.36 21.15 21.81
C GLY A 490 -22.29 21.04 22.91
N HIS A 491 -22.61 20.48 24.08
CA HIS A 491 -21.71 20.30 25.22
C HIS A 491 -21.71 18.85 25.75
N SER A 492 -20.65 18.44 26.44
CA SER A 492 -20.61 17.16 27.16
C SER A 492 -21.64 17.16 28.31
N PRO A 493 -22.25 16.01 28.66
CA PRO A 493 -23.22 15.92 29.76
C PRO A 493 -22.61 16.34 31.10
N PHE A 494 -21.34 16.03 31.35
CA PHE A 494 -20.61 16.36 32.58
C PHE A 494 -19.91 17.74 32.53
N ARG A 495 -20.31 18.61 31.59
CA ARG A 495 -19.71 19.94 31.40
C ARG A 495 -20.77 21.05 31.40
N GLN A 496 -21.57 21.07 32.46
CA GLN A 496 -22.57 22.12 32.70
C GLN A 496 -21.92 23.51 32.80
N HIS A 497 -22.70 24.56 32.50
CA HIS A 497 -22.29 25.99 32.53
C HIS A 497 -20.95 26.33 31.83
N LYS A 498 -20.51 25.51 30.86
CA LYS A 498 -19.24 25.65 30.12
C LYS A 498 -17.97 25.59 31.00
N THR A 499 -18.04 25.03 32.21
CA THR A 499 -16.90 24.98 33.16
C THR A 499 -15.60 24.49 32.52
N LYS A 500 -14.46 24.98 33.03
CA LYS A 500 -13.11 24.58 32.62
C LYS A 500 -12.35 23.81 33.71
N ASP A 501 -12.91 23.65 34.92
CA ASP A 501 -12.28 22.80 35.93
C ASP A 501 -12.42 21.33 35.52
N LYS A 502 -11.27 20.71 35.24
CA LYS A 502 -11.18 19.28 34.94
C LYS A 502 -11.65 18.45 36.13
N HIS A 503 -11.30 18.85 37.35
CA HIS A 503 -11.67 18.10 38.55
C HIS A 503 -13.17 18.19 38.83
N GLU A 504 -13.85 19.27 38.45
CA GLU A 504 -15.31 19.36 38.49
C GLU A 504 -15.97 18.39 37.52
N ILE A 505 -15.51 18.38 36.26
CA ILE A 505 -16.01 17.47 35.21
C ILE A 505 -15.79 16.00 35.62
N ASP A 506 -14.60 15.67 36.14
CA ASP A 506 -14.25 14.34 36.60
C ASP A 506 -15.07 13.94 37.86
N ARG A 507 -15.33 14.88 38.79
CA ARG A 507 -16.25 14.67 39.93
C ARG A 507 -17.68 14.38 39.44
N MET A 508 -18.22 15.21 38.55
CA MET A 508 -19.58 15.05 38.01
C MET A 508 -19.75 13.67 37.36
N THR A 509 -18.77 13.23 36.57
CA THR A 509 -18.75 11.91 35.92
C THR A 509 -18.84 10.75 36.92
N LEU A 510 -18.25 10.91 38.11
CA LEU A 510 -18.24 9.89 39.17
C LEU A 510 -19.51 9.94 40.05
N THR A 511 -20.02 11.12 40.39
CA THR A 511 -21.07 11.27 41.43
C THR A 511 -22.47 11.58 40.92
N VAL A 512 -22.61 12.26 39.77
CA VAL A 512 -23.88 12.83 39.28
C VAL A 512 -24.49 11.94 38.21
N ASN A 513 -25.81 11.72 38.27
CA ASN A 513 -26.58 11.13 37.18
C ASN A 513 -26.88 12.19 36.12
N VAL A 514 -26.79 11.85 34.84
CA VAL A 514 -27.06 12.82 33.76
C VAL A 514 -28.56 13.07 33.64
N GLU A 515 -28.97 14.32 33.90
CA GLU A 515 -30.33 14.79 33.64
C GLU A 515 -30.54 14.93 32.11
N LEU A 516 -31.30 14.00 31.53
CA LEU A 516 -31.69 14.08 30.13
C LEU A 516 -32.94 14.97 29.96
N PRO A 517 -32.99 15.86 28.95
CA PRO A 517 -34.17 16.66 28.64
C PRO A 517 -35.44 15.83 28.39
N GLU A 518 -36.60 16.38 28.71
CA GLU A 518 -37.91 15.82 28.34
C GLU A 518 -38.17 15.83 26.83
N ALA A 519 -37.46 16.70 26.09
CA ALA A 519 -37.56 16.83 24.64
C ALA A 519 -36.80 15.74 23.84
N PHE A 520 -36.17 14.77 24.52
CA PHE A 520 -35.56 13.59 23.89
C PHE A 520 -36.56 12.44 23.82
N SER A 521 -36.57 11.69 22.72
CA SER A 521 -37.46 10.53 22.56
C SER A 521 -37.22 9.47 23.65
N PRO A 522 -38.25 8.69 24.07
CA PRO A 522 -38.08 7.63 25.05
C PRO A 522 -37.00 6.62 24.66
N GLU A 523 -36.86 6.34 23.36
CA GLU A 523 -35.83 5.48 22.80
C GLU A 523 -34.43 6.09 22.93
N LEU A 524 -34.28 7.39 22.65
CA LEU A 524 -33.01 8.09 22.86
C LEU A 524 -32.63 8.16 24.33
N ARG A 525 -33.61 8.43 25.21
CA ARG A 525 -33.41 8.46 26.66
C ARG A 525 -32.90 7.12 27.16
N SER A 526 -33.57 6.02 26.81
CA SER A 526 -33.14 4.65 27.12
C SER A 526 -31.72 4.36 26.60
N LEU A 527 -31.36 4.82 25.39
CA LEU A 527 -30.02 4.62 24.83
C LEU A 527 -28.95 5.35 25.65
N LEU A 528 -29.18 6.62 25.97
CA LEU A 528 -28.23 7.44 26.72
C LEU A 528 -28.15 7.01 28.19
N GLU A 529 -29.29 6.68 28.82
CA GLU A 529 -29.37 6.12 30.18
C GLU A 529 -28.65 4.76 30.27
N GLY A 530 -28.66 3.94 29.21
CA GLY A 530 -27.92 2.68 29.13
C GLY A 530 -26.42 2.83 28.88
N LEU A 531 -26.00 3.73 27.97
CA LEU A 531 -24.58 3.99 27.67
C LEU A 531 -23.86 4.76 28.80
N LEU A 532 -24.57 5.64 29.50
CA LEU A 532 -24.00 6.49 30.56
C LEU A 532 -24.12 5.87 31.97
N GLN A 533 -24.40 4.56 32.07
CA GLN A 533 -24.33 3.85 33.35
C GLN A 533 -22.92 3.94 33.95
N ARG A 534 -22.86 4.41 35.20
CA ARG A 534 -21.58 4.57 35.91
C ARG A 534 -20.94 3.23 36.28
N ASP A 535 -21.77 2.23 36.56
CA ASP A 535 -21.37 0.84 36.76
C ASP A 535 -21.22 0.15 35.40
N ALA A 536 -19.98 -0.20 35.03
CA ALA A 536 -19.69 -0.86 33.76
C ALA A 536 -20.40 -2.23 33.61
N SER A 537 -20.73 -2.92 34.71
CA SER A 537 -21.43 -4.21 34.66
C SER A 537 -22.92 -4.12 34.28
N LYS A 538 -23.46 -2.89 34.23
CA LYS A 538 -24.86 -2.57 33.87
C LYS A 538 -24.95 -1.71 32.62
N ARG A 539 -23.83 -1.42 31.97
CA ARG A 539 -23.73 -0.50 30.84
C ARG A 539 -24.06 -1.22 29.54
N LEU A 540 -24.84 -0.57 28.68
CA LEU A 540 -25.16 -1.09 27.36
C LEU A 540 -23.86 -1.32 26.56
N GLY A 541 -23.69 -2.54 26.04
CA GLY A 541 -22.45 -2.98 25.37
C GLY A 541 -21.45 -3.69 26.29
N CYS A 542 -21.82 -4.02 27.52
CA CYS A 542 -20.94 -4.62 28.52
C CYS A 542 -21.49 -5.90 29.18
N HIS A 543 -22.68 -6.39 28.78
CA HIS A 543 -23.29 -7.60 29.35
C HIS A 543 -22.79 -8.91 28.70
N GLY A 544 -22.04 -8.80 27.60
CA GLY A 544 -21.33 -9.91 26.94
C GLY A 544 -21.59 -10.01 25.43
N GLY A 545 -22.59 -9.30 24.91
CA GLY A 545 -22.85 -9.17 23.47
C GLY A 545 -22.08 -8.02 22.82
N GLY A 546 -21.54 -7.09 23.62
CA GLY A 546 -20.68 -6.01 23.12
C GLY A 546 -21.44 -5.08 22.17
N ALA A 547 -20.88 -4.82 20.99
CA ALA A 547 -21.53 -3.99 19.98
C ALA A 547 -22.95 -4.46 19.62
N GLN A 548 -23.23 -5.77 19.69
CA GLN A 548 -24.55 -6.31 19.36
C GLN A 548 -25.65 -5.80 20.30
N GLU A 549 -25.36 -5.63 21.59
CA GLU A 549 -26.31 -5.05 22.56
C GLU A 549 -26.72 -3.62 22.16
N VAL A 550 -25.77 -2.84 21.66
CA VAL A 550 -26.00 -1.47 21.19
C VAL A 550 -26.77 -1.48 19.87
N LYS A 551 -26.48 -2.42 18.97
CA LYS A 551 -27.16 -2.59 17.67
C LYS A 551 -28.63 -3.00 17.80
N GLU A 552 -28.96 -3.81 18.80
CA GLU A 552 -30.31 -4.31 19.07
C GLU A 552 -31.19 -3.30 19.85
N HIS A 553 -30.59 -2.23 20.40
CA HIS A 553 -31.31 -1.24 21.18
C HIS A 553 -32.41 -0.55 20.35
N ILE A 554 -33.58 -0.32 20.96
CA ILE A 554 -34.81 0.15 20.29
C ILE A 554 -34.64 1.46 19.49
N PHE A 555 -33.71 2.33 19.87
CA PHE A 555 -33.37 3.53 19.08
C PHE A 555 -32.87 3.22 17.66
N PHE A 556 -32.23 2.07 17.44
CA PHE A 556 -31.75 1.62 16.13
C PHE A 556 -32.72 0.64 15.44
N LYS A 557 -33.94 0.46 15.96
CA LYS A 557 -34.96 -0.40 15.36
C LYS A 557 -35.24 0.01 13.90
N GLY A 558 -35.04 -0.93 12.98
CA GLY A 558 -35.19 -0.71 11.53
C GLY A 558 -33.91 -0.27 10.81
N ILE A 559 -32.77 -0.14 11.51
CA ILE A 559 -31.46 -0.04 10.86
C ILE A 559 -31.02 -1.42 10.39
N ASP A 560 -30.91 -1.60 9.08
CA ASP A 560 -30.13 -2.69 8.49
C ASP A 560 -28.64 -2.34 8.60
N TRP A 561 -27.90 -3.09 9.43
CA TRP A 561 -26.49 -2.87 9.72
C TRP A 561 -25.54 -3.27 8.59
N GLN A 562 -25.97 -4.13 7.65
CA GLN A 562 -25.20 -4.45 6.45
C GLN A 562 -25.24 -3.27 5.47
N HIS A 563 -26.38 -2.59 5.36
CA HIS A 563 -26.51 -1.34 4.60
C HIS A 563 -25.73 -0.18 5.25
N VAL A 564 -25.52 -0.19 6.57
CA VAL A 564 -24.55 0.74 7.21
C VAL A 564 -23.14 0.37 6.78
N TYR A 565 -22.71 -0.89 6.96
CA TYR A 565 -21.36 -1.35 6.59
C TYR A 565 -21.00 -1.08 5.13
N LEU A 566 -21.96 -1.24 4.22
CA LEU A 566 -21.82 -0.95 2.78
C LEU A 566 -22.07 0.53 2.41
N GLN A 567 -22.10 1.43 3.39
CA GLN A 567 -22.20 2.89 3.25
C GLN A 567 -23.40 3.34 2.38
N LYS A 568 -24.56 2.67 2.54
CA LYS A 568 -25.76 2.89 1.70
C LYS A 568 -26.69 4.00 2.20
N TYR A 569 -26.67 4.31 3.49
CA TYR A 569 -27.52 5.37 4.05
C TYR A 569 -26.98 6.74 3.62
N PRO A 570 -27.85 7.66 3.18
CA PRO A 570 -27.43 9.00 2.78
C PRO A 570 -26.92 9.78 4.02
N PRO A 571 -25.69 10.31 4.01
CA PRO A 571 -25.20 11.15 5.09
C PRO A 571 -26.06 12.41 5.28
N PRO A 572 -26.24 12.90 6.53
CA PRO A 572 -27.08 14.07 6.80
C PRO A 572 -26.42 15.38 6.37
N LEU A 573 -25.08 15.44 6.40
CA LEU A 573 -24.28 16.58 5.98
C LEU A 573 -23.23 16.10 4.98
N ILE A 574 -23.28 16.68 3.77
CA ILE A 574 -22.28 16.49 2.72
C ILE A 574 -21.34 17.70 2.76
N PRO A 575 -20.03 17.54 3.04
CA PRO A 575 -19.10 18.67 3.17
C PRO A 575 -19.01 19.53 1.89
N PRO A 576 -19.03 20.87 1.98
CA PRO A 576 -19.00 21.72 0.79
C PRO A 576 -17.70 21.57 -0.03
N ARG A 577 -17.84 21.47 -1.35
CA ARG A 577 -16.71 21.21 -2.27
C ARG A 577 -15.78 22.41 -2.40
N GLY A 578 -14.77 22.44 -1.54
CA GLY A 578 -13.76 23.49 -1.44
C GLY A 578 -13.32 23.65 0.02
N GLU A 579 -14.31 23.62 0.91
CA GLU A 579 -14.24 23.66 2.38
C GLU A 579 -13.77 22.31 2.95
N VAL A 580 -12.56 21.90 2.57
CA VAL A 580 -11.71 21.15 3.51
C VAL A 580 -11.48 22.01 4.76
N ASN A 581 -11.14 21.41 5.90
CA ASN A 581 -10.44 22.10 6.98
C ASN A 581 -8.95 22.38 6.64
N ALA A 582 -8.71 22.86 5.43
CA ALA A 582 -7.87 24.02 5.27
C ALA A 582 -8.80 25.25 5.33
N ALA A 583 -8.94 25.81 6.54
CA ALA A 583 -8.93 27.27 6.63
C ALA A 583 -7.68 27.79 5.90
N ASP A 584 -7.65 29.04 5.45
CA ASP A 584 -6.59 29.46 4.53
C ASP A 584 -5.20 29.22 5.13
N ALA A 585 -4.14 29.08 4.32
CA ALA A 585 -2.83 28.65 4.85
C ALA A 585 -2.29 29.57 5.97
N PHE A 586 -2.83 30.79 6.04
CA PHE A 586 -2.76 31.77 7.12
C PHE A 586 -3.55 31.41 8.41
N ASP A 587 -4.82 31.02 8.27
CA ASP A 587 -5.77 30.77 9.37
C ASP A 587 -5.47 29.50 10.16
N ILE A 588 -4.90 28.47 9.51
CA ILE A 588 -4.35 27.32 10.23
C ILE A 588 -3.13 27.74 11.10
N GLY A 589 -2.61 28.96 10.89
CA GLY A 589 -1.43 29.55 11.53
C GLY A 589 -0.13 29.22 10.81
N SER A 590 0.99 29.38 11.51
CA SER A 590 2.24 28.68 11.20
C SER A 590 2.81 28.09 12.48
N PHE A 591 3.49 26.95 12.37
CA PHE A 591 4.29 26.47 13.49
C PHE A 591 5.55 27.33 13.60
N ASP A 592 5.75 27.94 14.77
CA ASP A 592 6.99 28.66 15.04
C ASP A 592 8.17 27.68 15.05
N GLU A 593 9.24 28.05 14.37
CA GLU A 593 10.49 27.31 14.38
C GLU A 593 11.30 27.60 15.66
N GLU A 594 11.17 28.80 16.25
CA GLU A 594 11.86 29.23 17.48
C GLU A 594 11.65 28.22 18.62
N ASP A 595 10.41 27.73 18.79
CA ASP A 595 10.00 26.62 19.68
C ASP A 595 11.01 25.44 19.67
N THR A 596 11.61 25.17 18.50
CA THR A 596 12.39 23.96 18.23
C THR A 596 13.87 24.23 17.93
N LYS A 597 14.32 25.49 17.86
CA LYS A 597 15.71 25.80 17.47
C LYS A 597 16.74 25.29 18.47
N GLY A 598 16.41 25.31 19.77
CA GLY A 598 17.27 24.75 20.82
C GLY A 598 17.35 23.21 20.83
N ILE A 599 16.42 22.52 20.15
CA ILE A 599 16.26 21.06 20.28
C ILE A 599 17.08 20.33 19.22
N LYS A 600 18.03 19.52 19.70
CA LYS A 600 18.84 18.61 18.88
C LYS A 600 18.35 17.18 19.02
N LEU A 601 18.30 16.49 17.89
CA LEU A 601 18.13 15.05 17.81
C LEU A 601 19.52 14.39 17.89
N LEU A 602 19.62 13.38 18.74
CA LEU A 602 20.78 12.54 19.01
C LEU A 602 20.51 11.14 18.45
N ASP A 603 21.56 10.33 18.28
CA ASP A 603 21.41 8.97 17.75
C ASP A 603 20.51 8.09 18.63
N CYS A 604 20.55 8.28 19.95
CA CYS A 604 19.66 7.61 20.90
C CYS A 604 18.18 8.04 20.76
N ASP A 605 17.87 9.23 20.24
CA ASP A 605 16.49 9.59 19.89
C ASP A 605 16.05 8.87 18.59
N GLN A 606 16.99 8.62 17.66
CA GLN A 606 16.70 7.95 16.39
C GLN A 606 16.49 6.44 16.58
N ASP A 607 17.24 5.79 17.49
CA ASP A 607 17.10 4.37 17.82
C ASP A 607 15.68 4.01 18.30
N LEU A 608 14.98 4.93 18.98
CA LEU A 608 13.56 4.78 19.37
C LEU A 608 12.65 4.53 18.15
N TYR A 609 13.00 5.10 16.99
CA TYR A 609 12.21 5.04 15.76
C TYR A 609 12.73 4.01 14.75
N LYS A 610 13.77 3.26 15.09
CA LYS A 610 14.37 2.22 14.23
C LYS A 610 13.36 1.16 13.74
N ASN A 611 12.38 0.85 14.59
CA ASN A 611 11.27 -0.07 14.29
C ASN A 611 9.94 0.67 13.98
N PHE A 612 10.03 1.93 13.51
CA PHE A 612 8.89 2.71 13.04
C PHE A 612 8.49 2.41 11.57
N PRO A 613 9.41 2.11 10.63
CA PRO A 613 9.01 1.78 9.26
C PRO A 613 8.16 0.50 9.20
N LEU A 614 7.04 0.53 8.48
CA LEU A 614 6.11 -0.59 8.32
C LEU A 614 5.30 -0.48 7.02
N VAL A 615 4.97 -1.63 6.43
CA VAL A 615 4.01 -1.75 5.33
C VAL A 615 2.90 -2.71 5.77
N ILE A 616 1.64 -2.32 5.58
CA ILE A 616 0.51 -3.23 5.77
C ILE A 616 0.29 -4.00 4.46
N SER A 617 0.73 -5.26 4.45
CA SER A 617 0.77 -6.14 3.26
C SER A 617 -0.56 -6.16 2.49
N GLU A 618 -1.68 -6.39 3.19
CA GLU A 618 -3.04 -6.37 2.64
C GLU A 618 -3.35 -5.07 1.87
N ARG A 619 -3.07 -3.92 2.50
CA ARG A 619 -3.34 -2.58 1.94
C ARG A 619 -2.47 -2.27 0.71
N TRP A 620 -1.18 -2.64 0.73
CA TRP A 620 -0.29 -2.49 -0.43
C TRP A 620 -0.70 -3.42 -1.59
N GLN A 621 -1.01 -4.70 -1.31
CA GLN A 621 -1.43 -5.62 -2.37
C GLN A 621 -2.78 -5.21 -2.99
N GLN A 622 -3.71 -4.69 -2.19
CA GLN A 622 -4.97 -4.14 -2.67
C GLN A 622 -4.76 -2.85 -3.49
N GLU A 623 -3.92 -1.91 -3.04
CA GLU A 623 -3.50 -0.74 -3.85
C GLU A 623 -2.94 -1.16 -5.21
N VAL A 624 -2.03 -2.13 -5.25
CA VAL A 624 -1.41 -2.60 -6.49
C VAL A 624 -2.43 -3.28 -7.40
N ALA A 625 -3.31 -4.12 -6.85
CA ALA A 625 -4.38 -4.80 -7.59
C ALA A 625 -5.40 -3.83 -8.20
N GLU A 626 -5.71 -2.72 -7.53
CA GLU A 626 -6.63 -1.68 -8.00
C GLU A 626 -6.07 -0.75 -9.09
N THR A 627 -4.73 -0.67 -9.23
CA THR A 627 -4.09 0.44 -9.98
C THR A 627 -3.16 -0.01 -11.11
N VAL A 628 -2.23 -0.93 -10.86
CA VAL A 628 -1.09 -1.18 -11.76
C VAL A 628 -0.81 -2.65 -12.06
N TYR A 629 -1.38 -3.57 -11.28
CA TYR A 629 -1.10 -5.02 -11.36
C TYR A 629 -1.16 -5.58 -12.78
N GLU A 630 -2.29 -5.40 -13.49
CA GLU A 630 -2.48 -5.92 -14.85
C GLU A 630 -1.48 -5.33 -15.84
N ALA A 631 -1.27 -4.02 -15.80
CA ALA A 631 -0.38 -3.31 -16.72
C ALA A 631 1.10 -3.67 -16.51
N VAL A 632 1.53 -3.80 -15.25
CA VAL A 632 2.90 -4.19 -14.88
C VAL A 632 3.18 -5.65 -15.23
N ASN A 633 2.24 -6.57 -14.97
CA ASN A 633 2.35 -7.95 -15.42
C ASN A 633 2.47 -8.01 -16.95
N ALA A 634 1.55 -7.37 -17.67
CA ALA A 634 1.48 -7.44 -19.12
C ALA A 634 2.65 -6.74 -19.84
N ASP A 635 3.39 -5.82 -19.22
CA ASP A 635 4.66 -5.31 -19.77
C ASP A 635 5.85 -6.20 -19.39
N THR A 636 5.88 -6.71 -18.15
CA THR A 636 6.89 -7.68 -17.70
C THR A 636 6.91 -8.92 -18.59
N ASP A 637 5.74 -9.49 -18.93
CA ASP A 637 5.60 -10.64 -19.83
C ASP A 637 6.21 -10.35 -21.22
N LYS A 638 6.00 -9.15 -21.76
CA LYS A 638 6.58 -8.72 -23.05
C LYS A 638 8.09 -8.56 -22.96
N ILE A 639 8.61 -8.03 -21.85
CA ILE A 639 10.05 -7.90 -21.60
C ILE A 639 10.71 -9.27 -21.46
N GLU A 640 10.09 -10.20 -20.73
CA GLU A 640 10.61 -11.54 -20.47
C GLU A 640 10.55 -12.42 -21.73
N ALA A 641 9.45 -12.40 -22.50
CA ALA A 641 9.34 -13.07 -23.78
C ALA A 641 10.41 -12.58 -24.79
N ARG A 642 10.66 -11.26 -24.85
CA ARG A 642 11.74 -10.68 -25.68
C ARG A 642 13.13 -11.15 -25.25
N LYS A 643 13.38 -11.31 -23.95
CA LYS A 643 14.65 -11.84 -23.41
C LYS A 643 14.84 -13.32 -23.76
N ARG A 644 13.84 -14.18 -23.48
CA ARG A 644 13.86 -15.61 -23.83
C ARG A 644 14.12 -15.81 -25.34
N ALA A 645 13.43 -15.04 -26.20
CA ALA A 645 13.62 -15.07 -27.64
C ALA A 645 15.05 -14.67 -28.08
N LYS A 646 15.61 -13.59 -27.51
CA LYS A 646 16.97 -13.14 -27.79
C LYS A 646 18.02 -14.17 -27.34
N ASN A 647 17.85 -14.76 -26.16
CA ASN A 647 18.81 -15.73 -25.63
C ASN A 647 18.80 -17.03 -26.45
N LYS A 648 17.62 -17.50 -26.88
CA LYS A 648 17.48 -18.60 -27.84
C LYS A 648 18.16 -18.32 -29.19
N GLN A 649 18.10 -17.09 -29.71
CA GLN A 649 18.82 -16.69 -30.93
C GLN A 649 20.34 -16.66 -30.77
N LEU A 650 20.84 -16.39 -29.56
CA LEU A 650 22.28 -16.34 -29.26
C LEU A 650 22.92 -17.71 -28.98
N GLY A 651 22.14 -18.80 -28.99
CA GLY A 651 22.61 -20.11 -28.54
C GLY A 651 22.95 -20.14 -27.04
N HIS A 652 22.47 -19.15 -26.27
CA HIS A 652 22.63 -19.11 -24.83
C HIS A 652 21.53 -19.97 -24.20
N GLU A 653 21.88 -21.19 -23.80
CA GLU A 653 21.03 -21.99 -22.92
C GLU A 653 20.86 -21.27 -21.58
N GLU A 654 19.69 -20.65 -21.41
CA GLU A 654 19.15 -20.26 -20.12
C GLU A 654 18.81 -21.53 -19.34
N ASP A 655 19.81 -22.20 -18.75
CA ASP A 655 19.67 -23.06 -17.55
C ASP A 655 21.00 -23.65 -17.01
N TYR A 656 22.07 -22.84 -17.00
CA TYR A 656 23.39 -23.25 -16.46
C TYR A 656 23.36 -23.81 -15.02
N ALA A 657 22.32 -23.51 -14.22
CA ALA A 657 22.15 -24.01 -12.86
C ALA A 657 21.52 -25.41 -12.76
N LEU A 658 20.70 -25.83 -13.74
CA LEU A 658 20.04 -27.14 -13.72
C LEU A 658 20.99 -28.29 -14.09
N GLY A 659 20.61 -29.49 -13.67
CA GLY A 659 21.45 -30.70 -13.79
C GLY A 659 22.71 -30.67 -12.90
N LYS A 660 22.79 -29.76 -11.91
CA LYS A 660 23.98 -29.55 -11.06
C LYS A 660 23.61 -29.31 -9.59
N ASP A 661 24.63 -29.32 -8.75
CA ASP A 661 24.61 -28.99 -7.32
C ASP A 661 24.48 -27.47 -7.03
N CYS A 662 23.73 -26.72 -7.84
CA CYS A 662 23.58 -25.27 -7.65
C CYS A 662 22.69 -24.97 -6.43
N ILE A 663 23.24 -24.34 -5.40
CA ILE A 663 22.56 -24.01 -4.14
C ILE A 663 21.62 -22.81 -4.31
N MET A 664 22.07 -21.77 -5.01
CA MET A 664 21.30 -20.54 -5.25
C MET A 664 21.97 -19.71 -6.38
N HIS A 665 21.19 -18.92 -7.11
CA HIS A 665 21.71 -18.05 -8.17
C HIS A 665 20.90 -16.75 -8.31
N GLY A 666 21.49 -15.71 -8.90
CA GLY A 666 20.86 -14.38 -8.97
C GLY A 666 21.81 -13.28 -9.40
N TYR A 667 21.31 -12.04 -9.49
CA TYR A 667 22.17 -10.88 -9.76
C TYR A 667 22.73 -10.30 -8.46
N MET A 668 23.99 -9.85 -8.49
CA MET A 668 24.54 -8.97 -7.47
C MET A 668 25.46 -7.93 -8.11
N LEU A 669 25.63 -6.81 -7.42
CA LEU A 669 26.63 -5.79 -7.75
C LEU A 669 27.95 -6.15 -7.04
N LYS A 670 28.98 -6.46 -7.83
CA LYS A 670 30.34 -6.71 -7.32
C LYS A 670 31.16 -5.42 -7.36
N LEU A 671 31.84 -5.06 -6.27
CA LEU A 671 32.78 -3.93 -6.28
C LEU A 671 33.99 -4.25 -7.17
N GLY A 672 34.45 -3.27 -7.95
CA GLY A 672 35.64 -3.37 -8.80
C GLY A 672 36.96 -3.46 -8.02
N ASN A 673 38.08 -3.29 -8.73
CA ASN A 673 39.39 -3.06 -8.11
C ASN A 673 39.31 -1.77 -7.25
N PRO A 674 39.86 -1.71 -6.00
CA PRO A 674 39.78 -0.54 -5.13
C PRO A 674 40.05 0.82 -5.80
N PHE A 675 40.97 0.90 -6.76
CA PHE A 675 41.27 2.13 -7.51
C PHE A 675 40.15 2.62 -8.45
N LEU A 676 39.22 1.75 -8.85
CA LEU A 676 38.17 2.06 -9.81
C LEU A 676 36.83 2.41 -9.17
N THR A 677 36.56 1.95 -7.94
CA THR A 677 35.30 2.14 -7.17
C THR A 677 33.98 1.74 -7.85
N GLN A 678 34.04 1.25 -9.09
CA GLN A 678 32.88 0.96 -9.93
C GLN A 678 32.21 -0.36 -9.52
N TRP A 679 30.89 -0.31 -9.32
CA TRP A 679 30.07 -1.51 -9.17
C TRP A 679 29.80 -2.17 -10.52
N GLN A 680 29.97 -3.49 -10.58
CA GLN A 680 29.76 -4.31 -11.77
C GLN A 680 28.60 -5.27 -11.50
N ARG A 681 27.48 -5.09 -12.22
CA ARG A 681 26.36 -6.05 -12.18
C ARG A 681 26.79 -7.35 -12.83
N ARG A 682 26.62 -8.46 -12.11
CA ARG A 682 27.02 -9.81 -12.51
C ARG A 682 25.97 -10.82 -12.06
N TYR A 683 25.83 -11.90 -12.82
CA TYR A 683 25.00 -13.03 -12.43
C TYR A 683 25.86 -14.07 -11.73
N PHE A 684 25.48 -14.45 -10.52
CA PHE A 684 26.20 -15.34 -9.62
C PHE A 684 25.53 -16.71 -9.51
N TYR A 685 26.34 -17.75 -9.28
CA TYR A 685 25.91 -19.11 -8.96
C TYR A 685 26.71 -19.61 -7.74
N LEU A 686 25.99 -20.04 -6.71
CA LEU A 686 26.56 -20.64 -5.50
C LEU A 686 26.53 -22.16 -5.62
N PHE A 687 27.66 -22.80 -5.37
CA PHE A 687 27.82 -24.25 -5.30
C PHE A 687 28.53 -24.64 -4.00
N PRO A 688 28.41 -25.89 -3.50
CA PRO A 688 28.98 -26.36 -2.23
C PRO A 688 30.47 -26.06 -2.03
N ASN A 689 31.25 -25.92 -3.11
CA ASN A 689 32.70 -25.70 -3.06
C ASN A 689 33.16 -24.34 -3.63
N ARG A 690 32.28 -23.52 -4.24
CA ARG A 690 32.68 -22.31 -4.98
C ARG A 690 31.52 -21.34 -5.26
N LEU A 691 31.87 -20.07 -5.45
CA LEU A 691 31.00 -19.02 -5.98
C LEU A 691 31.48 -18.65 -7.39
N GLU A 692 30.62 -18.81 -8.40
CA GLU A 692 30.89 -18.46 -9.80
C GLU A 692 30.14 -17.18 -10.20
N TRP A 693 30.65 -16.44 -11.20
CA TRP A 693 29.90 -15.34 -11.82
C TRP A 693 30.25 -15.06 -13.29
N ARG A 694 29.26 -14.53 -14.02
CA ARG A 694 29.36 -14.07 -15.41
C ARG A 694 28.81 -12.65 -15.60
N GLY A 695 29.37 -11.90 -16.55
CA GLY A 695 28.73 -10.71 -17.14
C GLY A 695 27.72 -11.07 -18.22
N GLU A 696 26.96 -10.08 -18.68
CA GLU A 696 26.07 -10.26 -19.84
C GLU A 696 26.92 -10.42 -21.11
N GLY A 697 26.66 -11.48 -21.89
CA GLY A 697 27.46 -11.85 -23.07
C GLY A 697 28.84 -12.45 -22.78
N GLU A 698 29.26 -12.57 -21.51
CA GLU A 698 30.55 -13.18 -21.15
C GLU A 698 30.44 -14.71 -21.10
N SER A 699 31.09 -15.40 -22.03
CA SER A 699 31.24 -16.87 -22.00
C SER A 699 32.21 -17.35 -20.91
N ARG A 700 33.18 -16.50 -20.53
CA ARG A 700 34.19 -16.83 -19.51
C ARG A 700 33.64 -16.61 -18.10
N GLN A 701 33.36 -17.71 -17.42
CA GLN A 701 33.04 -17.71 -16.00
C GLN A 701 34.27 -17.34 -15.17
N ASN A 702 34.04 -16.55 -14.13
CA ASN A 702 34.98 -16.27 -13.06
C ASN A 702 34.54 -17.05 -11.83
N LEU A 703 35.49 -17.48 -10.98
CA LEU A 703 35.19 -18.29 -9.79
C LEU A 703 36.04 -17.87 -8.59
N LEU A 704 35.49 -18.13 -7.41
CA LEU A 704 36.12 -18.01 -6.10
C LEU A 704 35.81 -19.30 -5.32
N THR A 705 36.82 -20.06 -4.89
CA THR A 705 36.57 -21.30 -4.13
C THR A 705 36.31 -21.00 -2.65
N MET A 706 35.54 -21.85 -1.97
CA MET A 706 35.30 -21.71 -0.51
C MET A 706 36.59 -21.89 0.31
N GLU A 707 37.62 -22.51 -0.28
CA GLU A 707 38.96 -22.66 0.28
C GLU A 707 39.81 -21.38 0.16
N GLN A 708 39.44 -20.43 -0.72
CA GLN A 708 40.07 -19.10 -0.84
C GLN A 708 39.48 -18.06 0.11
N ILE A 709 38.23 -18.25 0.55
CA ILE A 709 37.55 -17.39 1.52
C ILE A 709 38.10 -17.65 2.93
N LEU A 710 38.14 -16.60 3.76
CA LEU A 710 38.59 -16.62 5.16
C LEU A 710 37.46 -16.26 6.14
N SER A 711 36.56 -15.35 5.74
CA SER A 711 35.37 -14.97 6.50
C SER A 711 34.29 -14.41 5.58
N VAL A 712 33.04 -14.47 6.04
CA VAL A 712 31.85 -13.86 5.45
C VAL A 712 31.30 -12.87 6.47
N GLU A 713 31.32 -11.59 6.15
CA GLU A 713 30.97 -10.49 7.05
C GLU A 713 29.91 -9.57 6.42
N GLU A 714 29.22 -8.78 7.23
CA GLU A 714 28.40 -7.66 6.76
C GLU A 714 29.16 -6.35 6.97
N THR A 715 29.05 -5.42 6.03
CA THR A 715 29.69 -4.11 6.07
C THR A 715 28.79 -3.04 5.46
N GLN A 716 29.06 -1.76 5.73
CA GLN A 716 28.26 -0.64 5.22
C GLN A 716 29.14 0.26 4.34
N ILE A 717 28.73 0.48 3.09
CA ILE A 717 29.43 1.34 2.13
C ILE A 717 28.41 2.33 1.56
N LYS A 718 28.63 3.63 1.82
CA LYS A 718 27.70 4.71 1.42
C LYS A 718 26.25 4.38 1.81
N ASP A 719 26.09 3.97 3.06
CA ASP A 719 24.82 3.62 3.71
C ASP A 719 24.04 2.47 3.08
N LYS A 720 24.70 1.69 2.22
CA LYS A 720 24.21 0.39 1.75
C LYS A 720 24.92 -0.74 2.47
N LYS A 721 24.13 -1.63 3.07
CA LYS A 721 24.59 -2.93 3.57
C LYS A 721 25.18 -3.74 2.42
N CYS A 722 26.32 -4.36 2.65
CA CYS A 722 27.09 -5.14 1.70
C CYS A 722 27.62 -6.39 2.38
N ILE A 723 27.82 -7.47 1.61
CA ILE A 723 28.51 -8.68 2.08
C ILE A 723 29.99 -8.52 1.75
N LEU A 724 30.84 -8.63 2.77
CA LEU A 724 32.30 -8.61 2.67
C LEU A 724 32.83 -10.05 2.77
N LEU A 725 33.44 -10.54 1.69
CA LEU A 725 34.24 -11.76 1.71
C LEU A 725 35.71 -11.38 1.87
N ARG A 726 36.36 -11.84 2.95
CA ARG A 726 37.82 -11.75 3.09
C ARG A 726 38.46 -12.96 2.42
N ILE A 727 39.53 -12.75 1.67
CA ILE A 727 40.17 -13.76 0.80
C ILE A 727 41.65 -13.88 1.13
N LYS A 728 42.20 -15.10 1.00
CA LYS A 728 43.64 -15.40 1.11
C LYS A 728 44.50 -14.39 0.33
N GLY A 729 45.59 -13.95 0.96
CA GLY A 729 46.45 -12.89 0.43
C GLY A 729 45.94 -11.46 0.66
N GLY A 730 45.13 -11.25 1.71
CA GLY A 730 44.71 -9.92 2.16
C GLY A 730 43.68 -9.21 1.27
N LYS A 731 43.08 -9.92 0.31
CA LYS A 731 42.13 -9.34 -0.64
C LYS A 731 40.73 -9.28 -0.05
N GLN A 732 39.99 -8.24 -0.42
CA GLN A 732 38.57 -8.08 -0.10
C GLN A 732 37.73 -8.21 -1.37
N PHE A 733 36.55 -8.79 -1.23
CA PHE A 733 35.59 -8.95 -2.31
C PHE A 733 34.21 -8.58 -1.78
N VAL A 734 33.69 -7.45 -2.24
CA VAL A 734 32.45 -6.87 -1.72
C VAL A 734 31.31 -7.06 -2.71
N LEU A 735 30.18 -7.51 -2.19
CA LEU A 735 28.91 -7.72 -2.89
C LEU A 735 27.83 -6.82 -2.30
N GLN A 736 27.05 -6.18 -3.16
CA GLN A 736 25.83 -5.46 -2.78
C GLN A 736 24.66 -6.10 -3.53
N CYS A 737 23.59 -6.44 -2.81
CA CYS A 737 22.37 -6.99 -3.40
C CYS A 737 21.47 -5.86 -3.95
N GLU A 738 20.41 -6.23 -4.66
CA GLU A 738 19.44 -5.28 -5.20
C GLU A 738 18.23 -5.11 -4.26
N SER A 739 17.96 -6.10 -3.39
CA SER A 739 16.99 -6.02 -2.29
C SER A 739 17.46 -6.53 -0.92
N ASP A 740 16.78 -6.12 0.16
CA ASP A 740 17.05 -6.57 1.54
C ASP A 740 16.77 -8.09 1.74
N PRO A 741 15.73 -8.71 1.16
CA PRO A 741 15.57 -10.17 1.15
C PRO A 741 16.73 -10.93 0.49
N GLU A 742 17.25 -10.40 -0.63
CA GLU A 742 18.43 -10.98 -1.29
C GLU A 742 19.66 -10.89 -0.39
N LEU A 743 19.91 -9.73 0.23
CA LEU A 743 21.03 -9.54 1.15
C LEU A 743 21.02 -10.58 2.28
N VAL A 744 19.86 -10.77 2.92
CA VAL A 744 19.68 -11.73 4.02
C VAL A 744 19.98 -13.15 3.55
N GLN A 745 19.39 -13.57 2.43
CA GLN A 745 19.57 -14.94 1.92
C GLN A 745 20.99 -15.19 1.41
N TRP A 746 21.57 -14.29 0.60
CA TRP A 746 22.96 -14.43 0.12
C TRP A 746 23.95 -14.47 1.27
N LYS A 747 23.80 -13.63 2.30
CA LYS A 747 24.67 -13.63 3.49
C LYS A 747 24.59 -14.97 4.22
N LYS A 748 23.37 -15.48 4.46
CA LYS A 748 23.15 -16.78 5.11
C LYS A 748 23.80 -17.92 4.31
N GLU A 749 23.41 -18.08 3.06
CA GLU A 749 23.82 -19.19 2.19
C GLU A 749 25.34 -19.21 1.96
N LEU A 750 25.97 -18.04 1.81
CA LEU A 750 27.44 -17.92 1.73
C LEU A 750 28.11 -18.32 3.05
N THR A 751 27.55 -17.94 4.20
CA THR A 751 28.08 -18.29 5.53
C THR A 751 27.98 -19.79 5.81
N GLU A 752 26.83 -20.40 5.51
CA GLU A 752 26.57 -21.83 5.71
C GLU A 752 27.40 -22.68 4.75
N THR A 753 27.45 -22.33 3.46
CA THR A 753 28.26 -23.03 2.47
C THR A 753 29.76 -22.93 2.80
N PHE A 754 30.24 -21.75 3.21
CA PHE A 754 31.61 -21.58 3.69
C PHE A 754 31.89 -22.46 4.92
N THR A 755 31.00 -22.46 5.91
CA THR A 755 31.17 -23.23 7.16
C THR A 755 31.21 -24.73 6.90
N GLU A 756 30.32 -25.27 6.06
CA GLU A 756 30.33 -26.70 5.74
C GLU A 756 31.52 -27.07 4.83
N ALA A 757 31.88 -26.25 3.84
CA ALA A 757 33.07 -26.49 3.03
C ALA A 757 34.35 -26.55 3.91
N GLN A 758 34.48 -25.66 4.88
CA GLN A 758 35.59 -25.69 5.84
C GLN A 758 35.52 -26.90 6.80
N ARG A 759 34.32 -27.35 7.20
CA ARG A 759 34.11 -28.59 7.97
C ARG A 759 34.54 -29.83 7.18
N LEU A 760 34.19 -29.91 5.90
CA LEU A 760 34.56 -31.00 4.99
C LEU A 760 36.06 -31.01 4.69
N LEU A 761 36.67 -29.86 4.42
CA LEU A 761 38.13 -29.73 4.20
C LEU A 761 38.93 -30.23 5.42
N ARG A 762 38.50 -29.90 6.65
CA ARG A 762 39.10 -30.42 7.89
C ARG A 762 38.97 -31.94 8.04
N ARG A 763 37.85 -32.52 7.57
CA ARG A 763 37.57 -33.96 7.63
C ARG A 763 38.29 -34.77 6.54
N ALA A 764 38.74 -34.15 5.46
CA ALA A 764 39.40 -34.82 4.34
C ALA A 764 40.80 -34.25 3.98
N PRO A 765 41.83 -34.40 4.85
CA PRO A 765 43.17 -33.84 4.62
C PRO A 765 43.88 -34.25 3.32
N LYS A 766 43.44 -35.35 2.68
CA LYS A 766 43.93 -35.79 1.36
C LYS A 766 43.67 -34.77 0.24
N PHE A 767 42.74 -33.81 0.42
CA PHE A 767 42.55 -32.68 -0.49
C PHE A 767 43.41 -31.45 -0.14
N LEU A 768 43.91 -31.34 1.09
CA LEU A 768 44.78 -30.23 1.53
C LEU A 768 46.24 -30.48 1.17
N ASN A 769 46.71 -31.73 1.26
CA ASN A 769 48.13 -32.08 1.10
C ASN A 769 48.47 -32.67 -0.28
N LYS A 770 48.49 -31.82 -1.31
CA LYS A 770 49.49 -31.90 -2.38
C LYS A 770 50.25 -30.59 -2.45
N SER A 771 51.47 -30.59 -1.91
CA SER A 771 52.41 -29.46 -2.01
C SER A 771 52.71 -29.15 -3.48
N ARG A 772 52.37 -27.94 -3.93
CA ARG A 772 52.89 -27.38 -5.18
C ARG A 772 54.33 -26.92 -4.96
N SER A 773 55.25 -27.88 -4.93
CA SER A 773 56.69 -27.67 -5.03
C SER A 773 57.19 -28.08 -6.43
N SER A 774 58.28 -27.44 -6.86
CA SER A 774 58.88 -27.51 -8.21
C SER A 774 58.01 -26.99 -9.36
N VAL A 775 58.65 -26.18 -10.21
CA VAL A 775 58.21 -25.96 -11.59
C VAL A 775 58.41 -27.25 -12.35
N VAL A 776 57.37 -27.76 -13.00
CA VAL A 776 57.53 -28.71 -14.10
C VAL A 776 57.38 -27.91 -15.39
N GLU A 777 58.50 -27.68 -16.06
CA GLU A 777 58.44 -27.23 -17.45
C GLU A 777 57.82 -28.37 -18.28
N LEU A 778 56.67 -28.09 -18.89
CA LEU A 778 56.19 -28.92 -20.00
C LEU A 778 57.13 -28.65 -21.18
N SER A 779 58.11 -29.54 -21.34
CA SER A 779 59.02 -29.54 -22.47
C SER A 779 58.21 -29.55 -23.77
N LYS A 780 58.48 -28.56 -24.64
CA LYS A 780 57.82 -28.49 -25.95
C LYS A 780 58.19 -29.76 -26.74
N PRO A 781 57.23 -30.50 -27.30
CA PRO A 781 57.57 -31.50 -28.30
C PRO A 781 58.27 -30.79 -29.48
N PRO A 782 59.35 -31.36 -30.05
CA PRO A 782 60.08 -30.72 -31.12
C PRO A 782 59.19 -30.56 -32.36
N LEU A 783 59.25 -29.39 -33.00
CA LEU A 783 58.58 -29.11 -34.25
C LEU A 783 59.29 -29.86 -35.39
N CYS A 784 58.90 -31.11 -35.62
CA CYS A 784 59.26 -31.84 -36.83
C CYS A 784 58.63 -31.13 -38.04
N HIS A 785 59.44 -30.43 -38.83
CA HIS A 785 59.04 -29.94 -40.15
C HIS A 785 58.62 -31.13 -41.03
N ARG A 786 57.31 -31.29 -41.28
CA ARG A 786 56.84 -32.02 -42.45
C ARG A 786 56.90 -31.08 -43.65
N SER A 787 57.72 -31.46 -44.62
CA SER A 787 57.75 -30.85 -45.95
C SER A 787 56.43 -31.11 -46.68
N SER A 788 56.02 -30.16 -47.52
CA SER A 788 54.91 -30.33 -48.46
C SER A 788 55.37 -31.15 -49.66
N ASN A 789 55.25 -32.47 -49.58
CA ASN A 789 55.20 -33.45 -50.68
C ASN A 789 54.71 -34.78 -50.05
N GLY A 790 53.78 -35.54 -50.63
CA GLY A 790 53.03 -35.30 -51.86
C GLY A 790 52.58 -36.63 -52.48
N LEU A 791 51.43 -37.14 -52.05
CA LEU A 791 50.57 -38.16 -52.67
C LEU A 791 49.28 -38.27 -51.83
#